data_AF-A0A2V8GFW9-F1
#
_entry.id   AF-A0A2V8GFW9-F1
#
_cell.length_a   1.000
_cell.length_b   1.000
_cell.length_c   1.000
_cell.angle_alpha   90.00
_cell.angle_beta   90.00
_cell.angle_gamma   90.00
#
_symmetry.space_group_name_H-M   'P 1'
#
loop_
_entity.id
_entity.type
_entity.pdbx_description
1 polymer ?
#
loop_
_entity_poly.entity_id
_entity_poly.type
_entity_poly.pdbx_seq_one_letter_code
_entity_poly.pdbx_strand_id
1 'polypeptide(L)'
;MRTVLTFLCALTISSVAAAQEAKAPPAPRPARIEVTPARVEAEVGQTLKFSATGFDEDGKRLDLKPTAWFATPFDSAAADETGSATFFLPGEIKVGAVIGGKPGFATVTVKPPSVARIDIEPMTAPIAVGAGVKLAVVPRTSSGDPRADADVEWASDAPAVATIDAAGLVTGVAPGQARLIARSGPATANVAVTVVANPVRSLSVTPRSTRTRTGDVVHFAASAVGAGTTSAGTPAIRWSVAGDGATIEPDGAFVAERPGTYAITASSGDRSAVASVVVAPRNVARPLEVVGRTPLEEFQTTEEWIVGNYAYVASLAGRVWVYDISNPASPVKTDSVAFDARLVNDVSTTADGKIAVVTREGASSRKNGLVFLDTSQPAHPKVVSEYTATLTGGVHSAFIDGHYVYATDDATGSLRVIDFEDVNKPKEVARWEIDKPNMRTIVLEGESFSAGRYLHDVYAKDGLLYLGYWRDGLVILDIGNGIKGGSPTNPTFVSQLRFNYFDLYGPGWVAGAHAVFRYKNYVFVGDEVFPAQFNIESRDRIPVQGIVHIVDVGDVEHPRKVAQYAVPEAGAHNMWVADDVMYMGYYSGGGRVVDVSGELRGDLYRQGREIARLWTGDPKGWRPNLPFTWGAQPHKGLIYFNDINSGIWITRLPALTPKPSS
;
A
#
# COMPACT_ATOMS: atom_id res chain seq x y z
N MET A 1 80.80 59.30 -16.10
CA MET A 1 81.47 58.18 -16.81
C MET A 1 80.91 56.85 -16.32
N ARG A 2 80.06 56.22 -17.14
CA ARG A 2 79.86 54.77 -17.38
C ARG A 2 78.46 54.62 -17.98
N THR A 3 78.44 54.17 -19.24
CA THR A 3 77.38 54.41 -20.22
C THR A 3 76.64 53.11 -20.52
N VAL A 4 75.32 53.24 -20.62
CA VAL A 4 74.32 52.25 -21.06
C VAL A 4 74.41 52.08 -22.58
N LEU A 5 74.32 50.84 -23.09
CA LEU A 5 73.93 50.61 -24.48
C LEU A 5 73.08 49.34 -24.63
N THR A 6 71.93 49.55 -25.25
CA THR A 6 70.83 48.64 -25.59
C THR A 6 71.22 47.68 -26.72
N PHE A 7 70.80 46.41 -26.66
CA PHE A 7 70.78 45.52 -27.82
C PHE A 7 69.37 44.94 -28.04
N LEU A 8 68.88 45.16 -29.25
CA LEU A 8 67.59 44.73 -29.79
C LEU A 8 67.81 43.39 -30.50
N CYS A 9 67.09 42.32 -30.14
CA CYS A 9 67.09 41.05 -30.89
C CYS A 9 65.65 40.64 -31.21
N ALA A 10 65.34 40.57 -32.51
CA ALA A 10 64.04 40.24 -33.04
C ALA A 10 63.75 38.73 -32.93
N LEU A 11 62.55 38.37 -32.46
CA LEU A 11 62.01 37.01 -32.52
C LEU A 11 61.46 36.74 -33.92
N THR A 12 61.98 35.72 -34.60
CA THR A 12 61.34 35.10 -35.77
C THR A 12 60.46 33.94 -35.31
N ILE A 13 59.15 34.07 -35.53
CA ILE A 13 58.15 33.01 -35.29
C ILE A 13 58.20 32.04 -36.46
N SER A 14 58.65 30.81 -36.21
CA SER A 14 58.47 29.69 -37.14
C SER A 14 57.12 29.02 -36.88
N SER A 15 56.27 28.99 -37.90
CA SER A 15 54.97 28.31 -37.90
C SER A 15 55.14 26.79 -37.87
N VAL A 16 54.82 26.16 -36.75
CA VAL A 16 54.55 24.72 -36.69
C VAL A 16 53.11 24.52 -37.13
N ALA A 17 52.90 23.85 -38.26
CA ALA A 17 51.58 23.45 -38.71
C ALA A 17 51.02 22.43 -37.71
N ALA A 18 49.96 22.81 -36.99
CA ALA A 18 49.20 21.90 -36.16
C ALA A 18 48.50 20.89 -37.07
N ALA A 19 48.86 19.61 -36.95
CA ALA A 19 48.05 18.54 -37.49
C ALA A 19 46.71 18.57 -36.75
N GLN A 20 45.66 18.95 -37.49
CA GLN A 20 44.30 18.97 -37.01
C GLN A 20 43.86 17.52 -36.83
N GLU A 21 43.76 17.04 -35.58
CA GLU A 21 43.09 15.77 -35.29
C GLU A 21 41.70 15.82 -35.93
N ALA A 22 41.47 14.96 -36.91
CA ALA A 22 40.17 14.81 -37.54
C ALA A 22 39.17 14.42 -36.45
N LYS A 23 38.27 15.36 -36.13
CA LYS A 23 37.13 15.13 -35.24
C LYS A 23 36.40 13.89 -35.76
N ALA A 24 36.33 12.84 -34.94
CA ALA A 24 35.66 11.60 -35.31
C ALA A 24 34.27 11.92 -35.87
N PRO A 25 33.85 11.29 -36.99
CA PRO A 25 32.54 11.54 -37.57
C PRO A 25 31.45 11.34 -36.50
N PRO A 26 30.39 12.17 -36.50
CA PRO A 26 29.31 12.01 -35.54
C PRO A 26 28.77 10.59 -35.60
N ALA A 27 28.62 9.95 -34.44
CA ALA A 27 28.09 8.60 -34.35
C ALA A 27 26.75 8.53 -35.13
N PRO A 28 26.52 7.47 -35.94
CA PRO A 28 25.33 7.37 -36.76
C PRO A 28 24.08 7.44 -35.87
N ARG A 29 23.23 8.44 -36.13
CA ARG A 29 21.95 8.59 -35.42
C ARG A 29 20.85 7.98 -36.29
N PRO A 30 20.04 7.04 -35.76
CA PRO A 30 18.94 6.47 -36.54
C PRO A 30 17.90 7.53 -36.89
N ALA A 31 17.48 7.56 -38.16
CA ALA A 31 16.33 8.31 -38.63
C ALA A 31 15.01 7.65 -38.23
N ARG A 32 14.98 6.33 -38.06
CA ARG A 32 13.81 5.56 -37.61
C ARG A 32 14.24 4.33 -36.82
N ILE A 33 13.42 3.93 -35.85
CA ILE A 33 13.58 2.66 -35.12
C ILE A 33 12.29 1.89 -35.25
N GLU A 34 12.40 0.63 -35.66
CA GLU A 34 11.30 -0.32 -35.70
C GLU A 34 11.46 -1.33 -34.56
N VAL A 35 10.39 -1.52 -33.78
CA VAL A 35 10.30 -2.53 -32.72
C VAL A 35 9.33 -3.62 -33.18
N THR A 36 9.78 -4.88 -33.15
CA THR A 36 9.05 -6.04 -33.68
C THR A 36 8.82 -7.07 -32.57
N PRO A 37 7.59 -7.59 -32.40
CA PRO A 37 6.37 -7.27 -33.18
C PRO A 37 5.86 -5.85 -32.91
N ALA A 38 5.38 -5.15 -33.96
CA ALA A 38 4.91 -3.76 -33.84
C ALA A 38 3.54 -3.63 -33.14
N ARG A 39 2.68 -4.64 -33.29
CA ARG A 39 1.41 -4.80 -32.57
C ARG A 39 1.21 -6.25 -32.17
N VAL A 40 0.86 -6.50 -30.91
CA VAL A 40 0.62 -7.85 -30.39
C VAL A 40 -0.39 -7.82 -29.25
N GLU A 41 -1.07 -8.93 -28.98
CA GLU A 41 -1.90 -9.09 -27.79
C GLU A 41 -1.17 -9.96 -26.75
N ALA A 42 -1.40 -9.68 -25.47
CA ALA A 42 -0.87 -10.46 -24.36
C ALA A 42 -1.94 -10.61 -23.26
N GLU A 43 -1.72 -11.50 -22.31
CA GLU A 43 -2.43 -11.51 -21.02
C GLU A 43 -1.50 -10.98 -19.92
N VAL A 44 -2.09 -10.42 -18.86
CA VAL A 44 -1.34 -10.10 -17.63
C VAL A 44 -0.58 -11.33 -17.14
N GLY A 45 0.69 -11.12 -16.76
CA GLY A 45 1.63 -12.14 -16.33
C GLY A 45 2.47 -12.75 -17.44
N GLN A 46 2.12 -12.53 -18.72
CA GLN A 46 2.93 -13.01 -19.84
C GLN A 46 4.18 -12.16 -20.07
N THR A 47 5.22 -12.80 -20.60
CA THR A 47 6.43 -12.15 -21.10
C THR A 47 6.54 -12.38 -22.59
N LEU A 48 6.70 -11.30 -23.36
CA LEU A 48 6.91 -11.35 -24.81
C LEU A 48 8.30 -10.81 -25.17
N LYS A 49 8.90 -11.38 -26.21
CA LYS A 49 10.21 -10.95 -26.71
C LYS A 49 10.05 -9.95 -27.85
N PHE A 50 10.75 -8.83 -27.74
CA PHE A 50 10.84 -7.80 -28.76
C PHE A 50 12.26 -7.70 -29.31
N SER A 51 12.36 -7.26 -30.55
CA SER A 51 13.61 -6.90 -31.22
C SER A 51 13.50 -5.49 -31.79
N ALA A 52 14.58 -4.73 -31.81
CA ALA A 52 14.58 -3.36 -32.31
C ALA A 52 15.70 -3.17 -33.34
N THR A 53 15.39 -2.48 -34.44
CA THR A 53 16.32 -2.20 -35.52
C THR A 53 16.28 -0.73 -35.88
N GLY A 54 17.44 -0.07 -35.92
CA GLY A 54 17.59 1.31 -36.37
C GLY A 54 17.86 1.39 -37.88
N PHE A 55 17.36 2.45 -38.52
CA PHE A 55 17.57 2.77 -39.93
C PHE A 55 18.05 4.21 -40.08
N ASP A 56 18.94 4.48 -41.04
CA ASP A 56 19.34 5.85 -41.42
C ASP A 56 18.28 6.53 -42.32
N GLU A 57 18.58 7.76 -42.77
CA GLU A 57 17.66 8.57 -43.59
C GLU A 57 17.36 7.92 -44.95
N ASP A 58 18.29 7.12 -45.47
CA ASP A 58 18.14 6.39 -46.73
C ASP A 58 17.41 5.04 -46.54
N GLY A 59 16.99 4.73 -45.31
CA GLY A 59 16.30 3.48 -44.98
C GLY A 59 17.24 2.27 -44.88
N LYS A 60 18.55 2.47 -44.85
CA LYS A 60 19.52 1.39 -44.65
C LYS A 60 19.63 1.04 -43.17
N ARG A 61 19.69 -0.26 -42.89
CA ARG A 61 19.83 -0.78 -41.53
C ARG A 61 21.15 -0.34 -40.90
N LEU A 62 21.07 0.20 -39.70
CA LEU A 62 22.20 0.52 -38.85
C LEU A 62 22.55 -0.68 -37.96
N ASP A 63 23.84 -0.98 -37.83
CA ASP A 63 24.34 -2.00 -36.90
C ASP A 63 24.56 -1.38 -35.51
N LEU A 64 23.45 -0.99 -34.89
CA LEU A 64 23.41 -0.41 -33.55
C LEU A 64 22.47 -1.24 -32.68
N LYS A 65 22.92 -1.56 -31.47
CA LYS A 65 22.09 -2.25 -30.47
C LYS A 65 21.29 -1.26 -29.63
N PRO A 66 20.13 -1.67 -29.10
CA PRO A 66 19.43 -0.88 -28.10
C PRO A 66 20.31 -0.62 -26.88
N THR A 67 20.37 0.63 -26.45
CA THR A 67 21.01 1.04 -25.19
C THR A 67 20.04 0.98 -24.02
N ALA A 68 18.73 0.92 -24.29
CA ALA A 68 17.69 0.75 -23.29
C ALA A 68 16.45 0.09 -23.89
N TRP A 69 15.73 -0.64 -23.06
CA TRP A 69 14.40 -1.18 -23.30
C TRP A 69 13.49 -0.75 -22.17
N PHE A 70 12.21 -0.53 -22.48
CA PHE A 70 11.22 -0.13 -21.49
C PHE A 70 9.81 -0.53 -21.93
N ALA A 71 8.87 -0.52 -21.00
CA ALA A 71 7.45 -0.64 -21.30
C ALA A 71 6.69 0.45 -20.52
N THR A 72 5.70 1.06 -21.14
CA THR A 72 4.87 2.11 -20.54
C THR A 72 3.39 1.77 -20.67
N PRO A 73 2.55 2.12 -19.67
CA PRO A 73 2.92 2.72 -18.38
C PRO A 73 3.83 1.82 -17.52
N PHE A 74 4.79 2.39 -16.78
CA PHE A 74 5.86 1.62 -16.12
C PHE A 74 5.34 0.63 -15.06
N ASP A 75 4.23 0.97 -14.43
CA ASP A 75 3.51 0.16 -13.44
C ASP A 75 2.70 -0.99 -14.04
N SER A 76 2.48 -0.93 -15.34
CA SER A 76 1.61 -1.82 -16.08
C SER A 76 2.41 -2.86 -16.88
N ALA A 77 3.70 -2.62 -17.11
CA ALA A 77 4.61 -3.55 -17.75
C ALA A 77 6.08 -3.16 -17.53
N ALA A 78 7.00 -4.12 -17.61
CA ALA A 78 8.44 -3.85 -17.58
C ALA A 78 9.14 -4.56 -18.74
N ALA A 79 10.23 -3.99 -19.24
CA ALA A 79 11.11 -4.66 -20.21
C ALA A 79 12.53 -4.82 -19.65
N ASP A 80 13.15 -5.97 -19.94
CA ASP A 80 14.56 -6.23 -19.64
C ASP A 80 15.50 -5.68 -20.72
N GLU A 81 16.79 -5.60 -20.41
CA GLU A 81 17.83 -5.09 -21.32
C GLU A 81 17.97 -5.90 -22.62
N THR A 82 17.38 -7.10 -22.66
CA THR A 82 17.38 -7.97 -23.82
C THR A 82 16.11 -7.80 -24.67
N GLY A 83 15.19 -6.92 -24.27
CA GLY A 83 13.91 -6.68 -24.95
C GLY A 83 12.81 -7.67 -24.61
N SER A 84 12.93 -8.43 -23.51
CA SER A 84 11.81 -9.23 -23.01
C SER A 84 10.92 -8.35 -22.13
N ALA A 85 9.66 -8.16 -22.51
CA ALA A 85 8.69 -7.34 -21.79
C ALA A 85 7.63 -8.21 -21.10
N THR A 86 7.44 -8.00 -19.79
CA THR A 86 6.42 -8.63 -18.95
C THR A 86 5.31 -7.65 -18.63
N PHE A 87 4.06 -8.09 -18.69
CA PHE A 87 2.88 -7.24 -18.50
C PHE A 87 2.18 -7.53 -17.18
N PHE A 88 1.83 -6.49 -16.43
CA PHE A 88 1.28 -6.57 -15.06
C PHE A 88 -0.17 -6.11 -14.98
N LEU A 89 -0.59 -5.22 -15.88
CA LEU A 89 -1.96 -4.70 -15.94
C LEU A 89 -2.56 -4.83 -17.33
N PRO A 90 -3.89 -4.99 -17.42
CA PRO A 90 -4.58 -4.94 -18.69
C PRO A 90 -4.62 -3.51 -19.24
N GLY A 91 -4.76 -3.39 -20.55
CA GLY A 91 -4.80 -2.11 -21.25
C GLY A 91 -3.81 -2.03 -22.41
N GLU A 92 -3.66 -0.83 -22.96
CA GLU A 92 -2.68 -0.57 -24.02
C GLU A 92 -1.32 -0.23 -23.41
N ILE A 93 -0.31 -1.03 -23.75
CA ILE A 93 1.08 -0.87 -23.34
C ILE A 93 1.93 -0.51 -24.55
N LYS A 94 2.89 0.39 -24.38
CA LYS A 94 3.95 0.65 -25.37
C LYS A 94 5.27 0.05 -24.91
N VAL A 95 5.80 -0.90 -25.66
CA VAL A 95 7.17 -1.41 -25.47
C VAL A 95 8.11 -0.59 -26.33
N GLY A 96 9.08 0.07 -25.70
CA GLY A 96 10.02 0.97 -26.35
C GLY A 96 11.46 0.46 -26.31
N ALA A 97 12.23 0.84 -27.33
CA ALA A 97 13.68 0.61 -27.40
C ALA A 97 14.38 1.91 -27.80
N VAL A 98 15.53 2.19 -27.19
CA VAL A 98 16.37 3.35 -27.53
C VAL A 98 17.61 2.89 -28.29
N ILE A 99 17.80 3.37 -29.51
CA ILE A 99 19.00 3.12 -30.34
C ILE A 99 19.59 4.47 -30.73
N GLY A 100 20.88 4.69 -30.47
CA GLY A 100 21.56 5.94 -30.84
C GLY A 100 20.89 7.21 -30.29
N GLY A 101 20.26 7.12 -29.12
CA GLY A 101 19.54 8.22 -28.47
C GLY A 101 18.13 8.51 -29.00
N LYS A 102 17.64 7.77 -30.00
CA LYS A 102 16.26 7.88 -30.49
C LYS A 102 15.41 6.73 -29.94
N PRO A 103 14.13 6.95 -29.59
CA PRO A 103 13.21 5.87 -29.23
C PRO A 103 12.44 5.33 -30.44
N GLY A 104 12.09 4.03 -30.41
CA GLY A 104 11.07 3.39 -31.24
C GLY A 104 10.12 2.57 -30.38
N PHE A 105 8.91 2.29 -30.87
CA PHE A 105 7.84 1.70 -30.06
C PHE A 105 7.07 0.58 -30.79
N ALA A 106 6.60 -0.38 -30.00
CA ALA A 106 5.56 -1.35 -30.34
C ALA A 106 4.37 -1.16 -29.39
N THR A 107 3.16 -1.45 -29.87
CA THR A 107 1.93 -1.42 -29.05
C THR A 107 1.53 -2.83 -28.67
N VAL A 108 1.14 -3.03 -27.42
CA VAL A 108 0.65 -4.30 -26.89
C VAL A 108 -0.72 -4.08 -26.27
N THR A 109 -1.72 -4.85 -26.68
CA THR A 109 -3.02 -4.87 -26.00
C THR A 109 -3.01 -6.00 -24.98
N VAL A 110 -2.96 -5.67 -23.70
CA VAL A 110 -2.91 -6.63 -22.59
C VAL A 110 -4.32 -6.88 -22.07
N LYS A 111 -4.75 -8.14 -22.06
CA LYS A 111 -6.04 -8.59 -21.52
C LYS A 111 -5.90 -8.99 -20.05
N PRO A 112 -6.99 -8.93 -19.25
CA PRO A 112 -6.99 -9.47 -17.90
C PRO A 112 -6.55 -10.95 -17.88
N PRO A 113 -5.88 -11.41 -16.80
CA PRO A 113 -5.31 -12.75 -16.73
C PRO A 113 -6.40 -13.81 -16.60
N SER A 114 -6.37 -14.88 -17.38
CA SER A 114 -7.37 -15.97 -17.29
C SER A 114 -7.60 -16.51 -15.86
N VAL A 115 -8.85 -16.88 -15.56
CA VAL A 115 -9.21 -17.53 -14.28
C VAL A 115 -8.63 -18.94 -14.28
N ALA A 116 -7.74 -19.22 -13.33
CA ALA A 116 -7.06 -20.50 -13.18
C ALA A 116 -7.75 -21.44 -12.18
N ARG A 117 -8.38 -20.88 -11.14
CA ARG A 117 -9.18 -21.65 -10.16
C ARG A 117 -10.35 -20.83 -9.65
N ILE A 118 -11.30 -21.52 -9.02
CA ILE A 118 -12.44 -20.90 -8.35
C ILE A 118 -12.44 -21.43 -6.90
N ASP A 119 -12.26 -20.52 -5.95
CA ASP A 119 -12.37 -20.86 -4.54
C ASP A 119 -13.85 -20.72 -4.14
N ILE A 120 -14.47 -21.81 -3.69
CA ILE A 120 -15.82 -21.83 -3.15
C ILE A 120 -15.73 -22.23 -1.68
N GLU A 121 -16.27 -21.41 -0.79
CA GLU A 121 -16.31 -21.76 0.64
C GLU A 121 -17.19 -23.01 0.84
N PRO A 122 -16.67 -24.08 1.49
CA PRO A 122 -17.46 -25.28 1.74
C PRO A 122 -18.67 -24.99 2.63
N MET A 123 -19.78 -25.65 2.34
CA MET A 123 -20.94 -25.59 3.21
C MET A 123 -20.68 -26.37 4.51
N THR A 124 -20.64 -25.65 5.64
CA THR A 124 -20.42 -26.24 6.97
C THR A 124 -21.72 -26.75 7.62
N ALA A 125 -22.89 -26.43 7.05
CA ALA A 125 -24.19 -26.84 7.56
C ALA A 125 -25.20 -27.14 6.43
N PRO A 126 -26.19 -28.02 6.66
CA PRO A 126 -27.29 -28.27 5.71
C PRO A 126 -28.20 -27.06 5.49
N ILE A 127 -28.84 -27.00 4.32
CA ILE A 127 -29.87 -26.01 3.97
C ILE A 127 -31.26 -26.57 4.32
N ALA A 128 -32.11 -25.81 5.01
CA ALA A 128 -33.52 -26.18 5.15
C ALA A 128 -34.29 -25.98 3.84
N VAL A 129 -35.27 -26.83 3.54
CA VAL A 129 -36.23 -26.62 2.44
C VAL A 129 -36.81 -25.20 2.48
N GLY A 130 -36.80 -24.52 1.34
CA GLY A 130 -37.24 -23.14 1.16
C GLY A 130 -36.20 -22.06 1.52
N ALA A 131 -35.09 -22.41 2.18
CA ALA A 131 -34.02 -21.46 2.47
C ALA A 131 -33.07 -21.30 1.28
N GLY A 132 -32.47 -20.12 1.11
CA GLY A 132 -31.45 -19.92 0.07
C GLY A 132 -30.12 -19.27 0.48
N VAL A 133 -28.98 -19.95 0.23
CA VAL A 133 -27.60 -19.54 0.63
C VAL A 133 -26.88 -18.90 -0.54
N LYS A 134 -26.35 -17.70 -0.33
CA LYS A 134 -25.37 -17.12 -1.24
C LYS A 134 -24.01 -17.79 -0.99
N LEU A 135 -23.43 -18.41 -2.00
CA LEU A 135 -22.07 -18.95 -1.90
C LEU A 135 -21.05 -17.81 -1.96
N ALA A 136 -20.07 -17.83 -1.06
CA ALA A 136 -18.85 -17.04 -1.21
C ALA A 136 -17.98 -17.72 -2.27
N VAL A 137 -17.81 -17.05 -3.40
CA VAL A 137 -17.05 -17.53 -4.56
C VAL A 137 -16.02 -16.48 -4.94
N VAL A 138 -14.78 -16.91 -5.15
CA VAL A 138 -13.69 -16.05 -5.61
C VAL A 138 -12.98 -16.72 -6.78
N PRO A 139 -13.26 -16.30 -8.04
CA PRO A 139 -12.42 -16.64 -9.17
C PRO A 139 -11.01 -16.08 -8.94
N ARG A 140 -9.98 -16.89 -9.24
CA ARG A 140 -8.58 -16.50 -9.04
C ARG A 140 -7.71 -16.80 -10.24
N THR A 141 -6.72 -15.96 -10.44
CA THR A 141 -5.64 -16.15 -11.41
C THR A 141 -4.67 -17.26 -10.97
N SER A 142 -3.70 -17.59 -11.82
CA SER A 142 -2.60 -18.51 -11.48
C SER A 142 -1.69 -17.97 -10.37
N SER A 143 -1.54 -16.65 -10.23
CA SER A 143 -0.85 -15.99 -9.11
C SER A 143 -1.68 -15.95 -7.82
N GLY A 144 -2.96 -16.32 -7.88
CA GLY A 144 -3.87 -16.29 -6.74
C GLY A 144 -4.61 -14.97 -6.52
N ASP A 145 -4.38 -13.96 -7.38
CA ASP A 145 -5.08 -12.68 -7.33
C ASP A 145 -6.59 -12.88 -7.64
N PRO A 146 -7.49 -12.19 -6.93
CA PRO A 146 -8.92 -12.29 -7.18
C PRO A 146 -9.32 -11.59 -8.50
N ARG A 147 -10.25 -12.21 -9.25
CA ARG A 147 -10.87 -11.66 -10.46
C ARG A 147 -12.35 -11.37 -10.20
N ALA A 148 -12.66 -10.18 -9.68
CA ALA A 148 -14.05 -9.81 -9.35
C ALA A 148 -14.89 -9.49 -10.60
N ASP A 149 -14.25 -9.19 -11.72
CA ASP A 149 -14.85 -8.93 -13.02
C ASP A 149 -15.16 -10.22 -13.81
N ALA A 150 -14.71 -11.39 -13.33
CA ALA A 150 -14.94 -12.65 -14.02
C ALA A 150 -16.35 -13.20 -13.77
N ASP A 151 -17.06 -13.48 -14.85
CA ASP A 151 -18.37 -14.15 -14.78
C ASP A 151 -18.21 -15.60 -14.29
N VAL A 152 -19.14 -16.02 -13.43
CA VAL A 152 -19.25 -17.39 -12.94
C VAL A 152 -20.57 -18.00 -13.37
N GLU A 153 -20.49 -19.03 -14.20
CA GLU A 153 -21.63 -19.83 -14.63
C GLU A 153 -21.91 -20.93 -13.61
N TRP A 154 -23.17 -21.08 -13.23
CA TRP A 154 -23.61 -22.05 -12.23
C TRP A 154 -24.51 -23.13 -12.82
N ALA A 155 -24.36 -24.35 -12.31
CA ALA A 155 -25.26 -25.47 -12.59
C ALA A 155 -25.49 -26.33 -11.34
N SER A 156 -26.64 -27.01 -11.26
CA SER A 156 -26.93 -28.04 -10.27
C SER A 156 -27.11 -29.38 -10.97
N ASP A 157 -26.51 -30.45 -10.44
CA ASP A 157 -26.75 -31.81 -10.95
C ASP A 157 -28.09 -32.41 -10.47
N ALA A 158 -28.72 -31.79 -9.47
CA ALA A 158 -30.01 -32.19 -8.91
C ALA A 158 -30.90 -30.96 -8.60
N PRO A 159 -31.41 -30.25 -9.62
CA PRO A 159 -32.22 -29.04 -9.43
C PRO A 159 -33.52 -29.28 -8.66
N ALA A 160 -34.04 -30.51 -8.64
CA ALA A 160 -35.19 -30.88 -7.81
C ALA A 160 -34.86 -30.94 -6.30
N VAL A 161 -33.58 -31.01 -5.93
CA VAL A 161 -33.09 -30.99 -4.54
C VAL A 161 -32.61 -29.59 -4.18
N ALA A 162 -31.75 -28.99 -4.99
CA ALA A 162 -31.26 -27.62 -4.80
C ALA A 162 -31.02 -26.93 -6.15
N THR A 163 -31.51 -25.71 -6.30
CA THR A 163 -31.21 -24.84 -7.45
C THR A 163 -30.15 -23.82 -7.08
N ILE A 164 -29.52 -23.21 -8.08
CA ILE A 164 -28.60 -22.07 -7.92
C ILE A 164 -28.83 -21.11 -9.08
N ASP A 165 -28.85 -19.81 -8.81
CA ASP A 165 -28.99 -18.79 -9.85
C ASP A 165 -27.64 -18.24 -10.32
N ALA A 166 -27.66 -17.35 -11.32
CA ALA A 166 -26.45 -16.71 -11.87
C ALA A 166 -25.71 -15.84 -10.84
N ALA A 167 -26.40 -15.35 -9.80
CA ALA A 167 -25.75 -14.65 -8.71
C ALA A 167 -25.08 -15.64 -7.74
N GLY A 168 -25.29 -16.95 -7.83
CA GLY A 168 -24.76 -17.91 -6.86
C GLY A 168 -25.62 -18.04 -5.59
N LEU A 169 -26.89 -17.65 -5.66
CA LEU A 169 -27.87 -17.93 -4.60
C LEU A 169 -28.44 -19.35 -4.78
N VAL A 170 -28.03 -20.25 -3.89
CA VAL A 170 -28.55 -21.61 -3.77
C VAL A 170 -29.94 -21.55 -3.15
N THR A 171 -30.91 -22.34 -3.61
CA THR A 171 -32.22 -22.53 -2.94
C THR A 171 -32.47 -24.01 -2.69
N GLY A 172 -32.75 -24.39 -1.44
CA GLY A 172 -33.14 -25.76 -1.09
C GLY A 172 -34.58 -26.05 -1.50
N VAL A 173 -34.80 -27.03 -2.36
CA VAL A 173 -36.11 -27.38 -2.94
C VAL A 173 -36.73 -28.58 -2.23
N ALA A 174 -35.97 -29.66 -2.05
CA ALA A 174 -36.43 -30.89 -1.41
C ALA A 174 -35.30 -31.58 -0.65
N PRO A 175 -35.58 -32.39 0.39
CA PRO A 175 -34.53 -33.09 1.12
C PRO A 175 -33.71 -34.02 0.23
N GLY A 176 -32.39 -34.00 0.37
CA GLY A 176 -31.47 -34.78 -0.46
C GLY A 176 -30.08 -34.18 -0.54
N GLN A 177 -29.25 -34.69 -1.46
CA GLN A 177 -27.95 -34.13 -1.80
C GLN A 177 -27.92 -33.65 -3.25
N ALA A 178 -27.23 -32.55 -3.49
CA ALA A 178 -26.96 -32.00 -4.81
C ALA A 178 -25.49 -31.56 -4.89
N ARG A 179 -24.90 -31.58 -6.08
CA ARG A 179 -23.62 -30.97 -6.39
C ARG A 179 -23.84 -29.74 -7.25
N LEU A 180 -23.39 -28.59 -6.75
CA LEU A 180 -23.36 -27.35 -7.51
C LEU A 180 -22.02 -27.22 -8.20
N ILE A 181 -22.03 -26.73 -9.44
CA ILE A 181 -20.88 -26.66 -10.33
C ILE A 181 -20.72 -25.20 -10.74
N ALA A 182 -19.56 -24.61 -10.45
CA ALA A 182 -19.17 -23.27 -10.87
C ALA A 182 -18.18 -23.37 -12.03
N ARG A 183 -18.34 -22.55 -13.08
CA ARG A 183 -17.41 -22.45 -14.20
C ARG A 183 -17.07 -20.99 -14.50
N SER A 184 -15.80 -20.72 -14.78
CA SER A 184 -15.35 -19.39 -15.19
C SER A 184 -14.14 -19.56 -16.09
N GLY A 185 -14.31 -19.28 -17.39
CA GLY A 185 -13.32 -19.63 -18.41
C GLY A 185 -12.95 -21.12 -18.36
N PRO A 186 -11.65 -21.49 -18.28
CA PRO A 186 -11.22 -22.88 -18.19
C PRO A 186 -11.38 -23.50 -16.80
N ALA A 187 -11.61 -22.68 -15.75
CA ALA A 187 -11.70 -23.16 -14.39
C ALA A 187 -13.08 -23.76 -14.08
N THR A 188 -13.10 -24.86 -13.34
CA THR A 188 -14.32 -25.48 -12.80
C THR A 188 -14.11 -25.82 -11.34
N ALA A 189 -15.09 -25.51 -10.49
CA ALA A 189 -15.14 -25.94 -9.09
C ALA A 189 -16.52 -26.53 -8.78
N ASN A 190 -16.61 -27.30 -7.70
CA ASN A 190 -17.87 -27.86 -7.25
C ASN A 190 -18.01 -27.80 -5.73
N VAL A 191 -19.25 -27.70 -5.26
CA VAL A 191 -19.58 -27.73 -3.84
C VAL A 191 -20.77 -28.66 -3.61
N ALA A 192 -20.67 -29.49 -2.57
CA ALA A 192 -21.75 -30.38 -2.16
C ALA A 192 -22.76 -29.62 -1.30
N VAL A 193 -24.04 -29.86 -1.54
CA VAL A 193 -25.15 -29.27 -0.80
C VAL A 193 -26.01 -30.39 -0.26
N THR A 194 -26.28 -30.36 1.04
CA THR A 194 -27.28 -31.22 1.68
C THR A 194 -28.49 -30.38 2.05
N VAL A 195 -29.67 -30.79 1.58
CA VAL A 195 -30.95 -30.17 1.90
C VAL A 195 -31.70 -31.06 2.88
N VAL A 196 -32.26 -30.48 3.93
CA VAL A 196 -33.02 -31.17 4.98
C VAL A 196 -34.39 -30.53 5.16
N ALA A 197 -35.35 -31.29 5.68
CA ALA A 197 -36.61 -30.72 6.13
C ALA A 197 -36.36 -29.70 7.24
N ASN A 198 -37.12 -28.60 7.31
CA ASN A 198 -36.95 -27.59 8.34
C ASN A 198 -37.48 -28.09 9.70
N PRO A 199 -36.62 -28.38 10.71
CA PRO A 199 -37.06 -28.84 12.03
C PRO A 199 -37.48 -27.68 12.96
N VAL A 200 -37.26 -26.43 12.55
CA VAL A 200 -37.49 -25.24 13.39
C VAL A 200 -38.98 -24.93 13.48
N ARG A 201 -39.50 -24.88 14.72
CA ARG A 201 -40.89 -24.47 15.01
C ARG A 201 -41.00 -22.99 15.30
N SER A 202 -40.03 -22.43 16.03
CA SER A 202 -40.00 -21.01 16.38
C SER A 202 -38.58 -20.46 16.33
N LEU A 203 -38.46 -19.19 15.93
CA LEU A 203 -37.22 -18.43 15.88
C LEU A 203 -37.37 -17.17 16.74
N SER A 204 -36.29 -16.76 17.40
CA SER A 204 -36.22 -15.51 18.16
C SER A 204 -34.88 -14.83 17.94
N VAL A 205 -34.84 -13.51 18.08
CA VAL A 205 -33.62 -12.68 17.93
C VAL A 205 -33.39 -11.89 19.22
N THR A 206 -32.14 -11.87 19.68
CA THR A 206 -31.67 -11.11 20.85
C THR A 206 -30.48 -10.24 20.45
N PRO A 207 -30.46 -8.94 20.79
CA PRO A 207 -31.54 -8.19 21.41
C PRO A 207 -32.75 -8.02 20.46
N ARG A 208 -33.97 -7.92 21.02
CA ARG A 208 -35.17 -7.65 20.22
C ARG A 208 -35.21 -6.21 19.69
N SER A 209 -34.67 -5.27 20.47
CA SER A 209 -34.51 -3.89 20.07
C SER A 209 -33.30 -3.28 20.76
N THR A 210 -32.53 -2.43 20.08
CA THR A 210 -31.43 -1.69 20.72
C THR A 210 -31.23 -0.29 20.12
N ARG A 211 -30.39 0.51 20.78
CA ARG A 211 -29.94 1.83 20.32
C ARG A 211 -28.42 1.83 20.25
N THR A 212 -27.89 2.41 19.18
CA THR A 212 -26.44 2.47 18.94
C THR A 212 -26.09 3.75 18.16
N ARG A 213 -24.82 3.97 17.84
CA ARG A 213 -24.38 5.05 16.95
C ARG A 213 -23.83 4.50 15.63
N THR A 214 -23.70 5.35 14.62
CA THR A 214 -23.05 4.98 13.37
C THR A 214 -21.68 4.37 13.62
N GLY A 215 -21.39 3.26 12.95
CA GLY A 215 -20.14 2.49 13.09
C GLY A 215 -19.99 1.63 14.35
N ASP A 216 -20.86 1.75 15.37
CA ASP A 216 -20.84 0.82 16.52
C ASP A 216 -21.42 -0.54 16.06
N VAL A 217 -20.66 -1.61 16.24
CA VAL A 217 -21.09 -2.97 15.87
C VAL A 217 -22.03 -3.54 16.94
N VAL A 218 -23.17 -4.06 16.52
CA VAL A 218 -24.15 -4.74 17.37
C VAL A 218 -24.24 -6.20 16.97
N HIS A 219 -23.99 -7.11 17.92
CA HIS A 219 -24.16 -8.55 17.69
C HIS A 219 -25.59 -8.97 17.99
N PHE A 220 -26.28 -9.46 16.95
CA PHE A 220 -27.58 -10.13 17.09
C PHE A 220 -27.38 -11.64 17.11
N ALA A 221 -27.98 -12.31 18.08
CA ALA A 221 -28.03 -13.76 18.17
C ALA A 221 -29.44 -14.26 17.87
N ALA A 222 -29.54 -15.35 17.12
CA ALA A 222 -30.81 -16.02 16.85
C ALA A 222 -30.90 -17.35 17.62
N SER A 223 -32.05 -17.62 18.22
CA SER A 223 -32.34 -18.90 18.88
C SER A 223 -33.52 -19.59 18.20
N ALA A 224 -33.27 -20.80 17.71
CA ALA A 224 -34.26 -21.65 17.04
C ALA A 224 -34.66 -22.80 17.98
N VAL A 225 -35.97 -23.02 18.16
CA VAL A 225 -36.50 -24.15 18.93
C VAL A 225 -37.12 -25.16 17.98
N GLY A 226 -36.63 -26.40 18.04
CA GLY A 226 -37.06 -27.52 17.22
C GLY A 226 -38.04 -28.48 17.92
N ALA A 227 -38.54 -29.46 17.17
CA ALA A 227 -39.41 -30.53 17.66
C ALA A 227 -38.61 -31.70 18.28
N GLY A 228 -38.01 -31.52 19.47
CA GLY A 228 -37.38 -32.62 20.22
C GLY A 228 -36.05 -33.14 19.65
N THR A 229 -35.35 -33.90 20.49
CA THR A 229 -33.97 -34.39 20.34
C THR A 229 -33.78 -35.31 19.14
N THR A 230 -33.35 -34.79 17.99
CA THR A 230 -32.63 -35.58 16.99
C THR A 230 -31.47 -34.79 16.41
N SER A 231 -30.32 -35.44 16.35
CA SER A 231 -28.99 -34.91 16.04
C SER A 231 -28.77 -34.51 14.57
N ALA A 232 -29.81 -34.00 13.88
CA ALA A 232 -29.64 -33.34 12.60
C ALA A 232 -29.53 -31.83 12.88
N GLY A 233 -28.31 -31.29 12.68
CA GLY A 233 -27.93 -29.95 13.11
C GLY A 233 -28.95 -28.85 12.79
N THR A 234 -29.09 -27.89 13.70
CA THR A 234 -29.94 -26.71 13.53
C THR A 234 -29.66 -26.06 12.18
N PRO A 235 -30.66 -25.81 11.31
CA PRO A 235 -30.42 -25.22 10.00
C PRO A 235 -29.78 -23.85 10.13
N ALA A 236 -28.91 -23.51 9.17
CA ALA A 236 -28.21 -22.23 9.16
C ALA A 236 -29.20 -21.05 9.27
N ILE A 237 -28.92 -20.15 10.21
CA ILE A 237 -29.62 -18.87 10.34
C ILE A 237 -29.09 -17.92 9.27
N ARG A 238 -29.99 -17.17 8.64
CA ARG A 238 -29.63 -16.08 7.73
C ARG A 238 -30.05 -14.76 8.31
N TRP A 239 -29.17 -13.79 8.15
CA TRP A 239 -29.42 -12.42 8.52
C TRP A 239 -29.72 -11.58 7.29
N SER A 240 -30.64 -10.63 7.44
CA SER A 240 -30.83 -9.53 6.49
C SER A 240 -31.17 -8.25 7.26
N VAL A 241 -30.89 -7.13 6.63
CA VAL A 241 -31.21 -5.80 7.15
C VAL A 241 -32.05 -5.05 6.12
N ALA A 242 -33.11 -4.39 6.59
CA ALA A 242 -33.87 -3.43 5.81
C ALA A 242 -33.48 -2.00 6.22
N GLY A 243 -33.02 -1.20 5.24
CA GLY A 243 -32.61 0.19 5.37
C GLY A 243 -31.27 0.46 4.69
N ASP A 244 -31.13 1.63 4.07
CA ASP A 244 -29.92 2.00 3.32
C ASP A 244 -28.73 2.29 4.23
N GLY A 245 -27.53 1.92 3.76
CA GLY A 245 -26.27 2.22 4.46
C GLY A 245 -26.09 1.42 5.74
N ALA A 246 -26.55 0.18 5.78
CA ALA A 246 -26.25 -0.76 6.86
C ALA A 246 -26.00 -2.16 6.29
N THR A 247 -25.20 -2.94 7.01
CA THR A 247 -24.91 -4.34 6.71
C THR A 247 -25.12 -5.19 7.96
N ILE A 248 -25.45 -6.46 7.76
CA ILE A 248 -25.38 -7.48 8.80
C ILE A 248 -24.69 -8.70 8.23
N GLU A 249 -23.64 -9.14 8.90
CA GLU A 249 -22.81 -10.27 8.49
C GLU A 249 -23.43 -11.60 8.96
N PRO A 250 -23.00 -12.76 8.41
CA PRO A 250 -23.52 -14.07 8.79
C PRO A 250 -23.37 -14.42 10.27
N ASP A 251 -22.39 -13.84 10.96
CA ASP A 251 -22.19 -13.98 12.40
C ASP A 251 -23.18 -13.16 13.24
N GLY A 252 -24.05 -12.37 12.60
CA GLY A 252 -25.03 -11.50 13.25
C GLY A 252 -24.47 -10.12 13.61
N ALA A 253 -23.24 -9.79 13.21
CA ALA A 253 -22.65 -8.47 13.42
C ALA A 253 -23.30 -7.44 12.49
N PHE A 254 -24.10 -6.54 13.06
CA PHE A 254 -24.71 -5.41 12.38
C PHE A 254 -23.87 -4.15 12.52
N VAL A 255 -23.72 -3.40 11.43
CA VAL A 255 -23.15 -2.05 11.43
C VAL A 255 -23.92 -1.13 10.50
N ALA A 256 -24.06 0.14 10.89
CA ALA A 256 -24.70 1.17 10.07
C ALA A 256 -23.77 2.35 9.81
N GLU A 257 -23.69 2.75 8.55
CA GLU A 257 -22.99 3.95 8.08
C GLU A 257 -23.87 5.20 8.21
N ARG A 258 -25.20 5.04 8.24
CA ARG A 258 -26.15 6.16 8.33
C ARG A 258 -26.99 6.10 9.60
N PRO A 259 -27.36 7.27 10.19
CA PRO A 259 -28.36 7.31 11.23
C PRO A 259 -29.74 6.90 10.68
N GLY A 260 -30.54 6.21 11.49
CA GLY A 260 -31.84 5.73 11.05
C GLY A 260 -32.42 4.64 11.94
N THR A 261 -33.53 4.07 11.52
CA THR A 261 -34.10 2.86 12.14
C THR A 261 -34.01 1.72 11.13
N TYR A 262 -33.48 0.59 11.58
CA TYR A 262 -33.27 -0.59 10.75
C TYR A 262 -34.04 -1.77 11.33
N ALA A 263 -34.55 -2.63 10.45
CA ALA A 263 -35.15 -3.90 10.82
C ALA A 263 -34.18 -5.03 10.47
N ILE A 264 -33.84 -5.84 11.47
CA ILE A 264 -32.95 -6.99 11.35
C ILE A 264 -33.80 -8.25 11.32
N THR A 265 -33.67 -9.05 10.28
CA THR A 265 -34.43 -10.30 10.13
C THR A 265 -33.48 -11.48 10.21
N ALA A 266 -33.71 -12.36 11.20
CA ALA A 266 -33.17 -13.72 11.17
C ALA A 266 -34.17 -14.62 10.46
N SER A 267 -33.69 -15.56 9.64
CA SER A 267 -34.53 -16.55 8.97
C SER A 267 -33.90 -17.95 8.96
N SER A 268 -34.75 -18.97 9.01
CA SER A 268 -34.40 -20.38 8.92
C SER A 268 -35.51 -21.11 8.17
N GLY A 269 -35.28 -21.40 6.88
CA GLY A 269 -36.33 -21.89 5.98
C GLY A 269 -37.46 -20.88 5.83
N ASP A 270 -38.69 -21.35 6.06
CA ASP A 270 -39.94 -20.58 6.08
C ASP A 270 -40.19 -19.82 7.38
N ARG A 271 -39.28 -19.91 8.37
CA ARG A 271 -39.40 -19.24 9.67
C ARG A 271 -38.55 -17.97 9.70
N SER A 272 -39.09 -16.90 10.27
CA SER A 272 -38.36 -15.65 10.48
C SER A 272 -38.67 -15.02 11.84
N ALA A 273 -37.74 -14.19 12.31
CA ALA A 273 -37.89 -13.37 13.49
C ALA A 273 -37.22 -12.01 13.24
N VAL A 274 -37.85 -10.94 13.73
CA VAL A 274 -37.42 -9.56 13.47
C VAL A 274 -37.01 -8.87 14.76
N ALA A 275 -35.89 -8.17 14.72
CA ALA A 275 -35.43 -7.20 15.70
C ALA A 275 -35.31 -5.80 15.07
N SER A 276 -35.20 -4.77 15.91
CA SER A 276 -34.99 -3.39 15.44
C SER A 276 -33.78 -2.73 16.07
N VAL A 277 -33.16 -1.80 15.35
CA VAL A 277 -32.09 -0.97 15.89
C VAL A 277 -32.27 0.47 15.45
N VAL A 278 -32.16 1.38 16.41
CA VAL A 278 -32.14 2.83 16.16
C VAL A 278 -30.70 3.31 16.26
N VAL A 279 -30.22 3.90 15.18
CA VAL A 279 -28.83 4.35 15.01
C VAL A 279 -28.80 5.88 15.04
N ALA A 280 -28.09 6.44 16.01
CA ALA A 280 -27.80 7.87 16.09
C ALA A 280 -26.49 8.22 15.38
N PRO A 281 -26.28 9.46 14.92
CA PRO A 281 -24.96 9.88 14.42
C PRO A 281 -23.89 9.82 15.52
N ARG A 282 -22.68 9.38 15.17
CA ARG A 282 -21.53 9.27 16.09
C ARG A 282 -21.07 10.62 16.66
N ASN A 283 -21.16 11.70 15.87
CA ASN A 283 -20.89 13.09 16.30
C ASN A 283 -19.54 13.31 17.00
N VAL A 284 -18.45 12.68 16.51
CA VAL A 284 -17.10 12.84 17.09
C VAL A 284 -16.31 14.01 16.50
N ALA A 285 -16.80 14.61 15.40
CA ALA A 285 -16.12 15.67 14.68
C ALA A 285 -15.88 16.91 15.54
N ARG A 286 -14.64 17.41 15.56
CA ARG A 286 -14.19 18.61 16.28
C ARG A 286 -12.90 19.18 15.66
N PRO A 287 -12.67 20.51 15.72
CA PRO A 287 -11.49 21.11 15.12
C PRO A 287 -10.22 20.75 15.89
N LEU A 288 -9.08 20.72 15.19
CA LEU A 288 -7.76 20.72 15.81
C LEU A 288 -7.35 22.15 16.17
N GLU A 289 -6.67 22.30 17.30
CA GLU A 289 -6.03 23.55 17.69
C GLU A 289 -4.56 23.49 17.25
N VAL A 290 -4.12 24.46 16.43
CA VAL A 290 -2.69 24.57 16.08
C VAL A 290 -1.95 25.18 17.27
N VAL A 291 -1.00 24.42 17.82
CA VAL A 291 -0.17 24.81 18.96
C VAL A 291 1.11 25.50 18.48
N GLY A 292 1.75 24.97 17.44
CA GLY A 292 3.00 25.50 16.89
C GLY A 292 3.33 24.87 15.55
N ARG A 293 4.41 25.35 14.91
CA ARG A 293 4.84 24.91 13.58
C ARG A 293 6.35 24.98 13.43
N THR A 294 6.91 24.18 12.53
CA THR A 294 8.28 24.31 12.01
C THR A 294 8.23 24.51 10.49
N PRO A 295 7.97 25.74 10.01
CA PRO A 295 7.83 26.00 8.58
C PRO A 295 9.17 25.74 7.86
N LEU A 296 9.08 25.15 6.67
CA LEU A 296 10.21 24.84 5.80
C LEU A 296 9.91 25.33 4.38
N GLU A 297 10.76 26.21 3.86
CA GLU A 297 10.54 26.89 2.56
C GLU A 297 11.55 26.44 1.48
N GLU A 298 12.74 26.00 1.90
CA GLU A 298 13.89 25.78 1.00
C GLU A 298 13.97 24.37 0.42
N PHE A 299 13.30 23.40 1.04
CA PHE A 299 13.33 22.00 0.63
C PHE A 299 12.06 21.29 1.10
N GLN A 300 11.79 20.15 0.46
CA GLN A 300 10.67 19.29 0.81
C GLN A 300 11.06 18.30 1.93
N THR A 301 10.18 18.08 2.89
CA THR A 301 10.36 17.05 3.94
C THR A 301 9.79 15.71 3.53
N THR A 302 10.20 14.66 4.23
CA THR A 302 9.61 13.31 4.14
C THR A 302 9.10 12.95 5.51
N GLU A 303 9.77 12.03 6.22
CA GLU A 303 9.37 11.49 7.50
C GLU A 303 9.65 12.43 8.67
N GLU A 304 8.81 12.29 9.70
CA GLU A 304 9.05 12.81 11.04
C GLU A 304 9.15 11.64 12.03
N TRP A 305 10.17 11.69 12.88
CA TRP A 305 10.31 10.76 13.99
C TRP A 305 10.62 11.50 15.29
N ILE A 306 9.84 11.27 16.34
CA ILE A 306 9.99 11.96 17.62
C ILE A 306 10.60 11.03 18.69
N VAL A 307 11.68 11.50 19.33
CA VAL A 307 12.27 10.88 20.52
C VAL A 307 12.37 11.89 21.65
N GLY A 308 11.71 11.59 22.76
CA GLY A 308 11.80 12.42 23.97
C GLY A 308 11.25 13.83 23.75
N ASN A 309 12.12 14.83 23.59
CA ASN A 309 11.76 16.23 23.30
C ASN A 309 12.29 16.67 21.94
N TYR A 310 12.63 15.75 21.04
CA TYR A 310 13.28 16.07 19.78
C TYR A 310 12.55 15.43 18.61
N ALA A 311 12.29 16.22 17.57
CA ALA A 311 11.75 15.76 16.30
C ALA A 311 12.89 15.71 15.26
N TYR A 312 13.04 14.55 14.63
CA TYR A 312 13.94 14.30 13.51
C TYR A 312 13.12 14.38 12.23
N VAL A 313 13.50 15.27 11.31
CA VAL A 313 12.76 15.53 10.08
C VAL A 313 13.64 15.24 8.88
N ALA A 314 13.32 14.17 8.17
CA ALA A 314 13.99 13.78 6.95
C ALA A 314 13.56 14.66 5.75
N SER A 315 14.36 14.64 4.67
CA SER A 315 14.13 15.54 3.53
C SER A 315 14.57 15.00 2.17
N LEU A 316 13.97 15.55 1.11
CA LEU A 316 14.40 15.46 -0.30
C LEU A 316 15.68 16.29 -0.57
N ALA A 317 16.57 16.37 0.42
CA ALA A 317 17.83 17.12 0.33
C ALA A 317 18.99 16.37 0.99
N GLY A 318 18.86 15.04 1.15
CA GLY A 318 19.89 14.20 1.75
C GLY A 318 20.21 14.56 3.20
N ARG A 319 19.22 15.01 3.99
CA ARG A 319 19.47 15.56 5.33
C ARG A 319 18.37 15.17 6.31
N VAL A 320 18.75 15.03 7.57
CA VAL A 320 17.84 14.99 8.72
C VAL A 320 18.05 16.25 9.54
N TRP A 321 16.98 16.98 9.81
CA TRP A 321 16.95 18.15 10.69
C TRP A 321 16.48 17.77 12.09
N VAL A 322 17.04 18.40 13.11
CA VAL A 322 16.71 18.12 14.51
C VAL A 322 16.10 19.37 15.14
N TYR A 323 14.92 19.21 15.73
CA TYR A 323 14.20 20.27 16.42
C TYR A 323 13.95 19.88 17.87
N ASP A 324 14.31 20.75 18.81
CA ASP A 324 13.83 20.73 20.19
C ASP A 324 12.36 21.18 20.22
N ILE A 325 11.49 20.26 20.62
CA ILE A 325 10.04 20.44 20.76
C ILE A 325 9.60 20.47 22.24
N SER A 326 10.52 20.67 23.18
CA SER A 326 10.19 20.83 24.61
C SER A 326 9.19 21.96 24.86
N ASN A 327 9.25 23.02 24.07
CA ASN A 327 8.18 24.00 23.91
C ASN A 327 7.51 23.83 22.53
N PRO A 328 6.40 23.07 22.44
CA PRO A 328 5.74 22.79 21.16
C PRO A 328 5.13 24.04 20.48
N ALA A 329 4.94 25.14 21.22
CA ALA A 329 4.46 26.40 20.63
C ALA A 329 5.57 27.17 19.88
N SER A 330 6.83 26.85 20.15
CA SER A 330 7.99 27.49 19.52
C SER A 330 9.15 26.50 19.44
N PRO A 331 9.08 25.48 18.57
CA PRO A 331 10.18 24.54 18.38
C PRO A 331 11.46 25.24 17.91
N VAL A 332 12.61 24.72 18.31
CA VAL A 332 13.92 25.31 18.00
C VAL A 332 14.77 24.29 17.26
N LYS A 333 15.27 24.66 16.09
CA LYS A 333 16.25 23.84 15.36
C LYS A 333 17.56 23.77 16.13
N THR A 334 18.00 22.55 16.49
CA THR A 334 19.23 22.34 17.26
C THR A 334 20.39 21.88 16.40
N ASP A 335 20.14 21.04 15.41
CA ASP A 335 21.19 20.43 14.60
C ASP A 335 20.66 19.89 13.25
N SER A 336 21.57 19.36 12.44
CA SER A 336 21.25 18.59 11.24
C SER A 336 22.36 17.64 10.85
N VAL A 337 22.00 16.49 10.28
CA VAL A 337 22.96 15.51 9.76
C VAL A 337 22.78 15.40 8.25
N ALA A 338 23.88 15.61 7.51
CA ALA A 338 23.91 15.49 6.06
C ALA A 338 24.42 14.12 5.64
N PHE A 339 23.90 13.61 4.53
CA PHE A 339 24.28 12.34 3.94
C PHE A 339 24.59 12.52 2.44
N ASP A 340 25.47 11.68 1.88
CA ASP A 340 25.57 11.52 0.43
C ASP A 340 24.32 10.78 -0.07
N ALA A 341 23.24 11.51 -0.25
CA ALA A 341 21.95 11.03 -0.72
C ALA A 341 21.17 12.20 -1.37
N ARG A 342 20.27 11.88 -2.30
CA ARG A 342 19.29 12.86 -2.79
C ARG A 342 18.08 12.91 -1.86
N LEU A 343 17.69 11.74 -1.36
CA LEU A 343 16.50 11.54 -0.54
C LEU A 343 16.89 10.77 0.72
N VAL A 344 16.45 11.26 1.87
CA VAL A 344 16.31 10.48 3.09
C VAL A 344 14.82 10.25 3.26
N ASN A 345 14.38 9.00 3.23
CA ASN A 345 12.95 8.72 3.19
C ASN A 345 12.38 8.43 4.57
N ASP A 346 13.13 7.72 5.42
CA ASP A 346 12.64 7.19 6.69
C ASP A 346 13.69 7.27 7.81
N VAL A 347 13.20 7.37 9.04
CA VAL A 347 13.98 7.42 10.28
C VAL A 347 13.26 6.57 11.32
N SER A 348 13.97 5.60 11.90
CA SER A 348 13.46 4.78 13.01
C SER A 348 14.49 4.70 14.14
N THR A 349 14.06 4.42 15.36
CA THR A 349 14.94 4.36 16.54
C THR A 349 14.73 3.11 17.37
N THR A 350 15.76 2.73 18.14
CA THR A 350 15.59 1.78 19.25
C THR A 350 14.54 2.28 20.23
N ALA A 351 13.92 1.38 20.99
CA ALA A 351 12.88 1.73 21.96
C ALA A 351 13.37 2.70 23.05
N ASP A 352 14.66 2.66 23.38
CA ASP A 352 15.29 3.61 24.32
C ASP A 352 15.74 4.92 23.66
N GLY A 353 15.57 5.03 22.33
CA GLY A 353 15.86 6.23 21.54
C GLY A 353 17.34 6.56 21.40
N LYS A 354 18.25 5.63 21.70
CA LYS A 354 19.71 5.89 21.69
C LYS A 354 20.41 5.58 20.38
N ILE A 355 19.82 4.73 19.54
CA ILE A 355 20.32 4.49 18.19
C ILE A 355 19.19 4.78 17.21
N ALA A 356 19.48 5.53 16.16
CA ALA A 356 18.60 5.71 15.01
C ALA A 356 19.18 5.02 13.79
N VAL A 357 18.30 4.58 12.90
CA VAL A 357 18.64 4.22 11.53
C VAL A 357 18.01 5.22 10.59
N VAL A 358 18.77 5.60 9.57
CA VAL A 358 18.35 6.52 8.51
C VAL A 358 18.53 5.83 7.17
N THR A 359 17.52 5.94 6.32
CA THR A 359 17.56 5.40 4.96
C THR A 359 18.18 6.38 3.96
N ARG A 360 18.81 5.87 2.90
CA ARG A 360 19.41 6.71 1.85
C ARG A 360 18.97 6.25 0.48
N GLU A 361 18.60 7.22 -0.36
CA GLU A 361 18.31 7.01 -1.77
C GLU A 361 19.04 8.03 -2.66
N GLY A 362 19.52 7.56 -3.80
CA GLY A 362 20.17 8.37 -4.81
C GLY A 362 21.56 8.91 -4.47
N ALA A 363 22.34 8.23 -3.63
CA ALA A 363 23.73 8.54 -3.31
C ALA A 363 24.62 8.66 -4.57
N SER A 364 25.51 9.66 -4.61
CA SER A 364 26.42 9.88 -5.75
C SER A 364 27.40 8.72 -5.96
N SER A 365 27.78 8.07 -4.86
CA SER A 365 28.66 6.90 -4.81
C SER A 365 27.95 5.56 -5.09
N ARG A 366 26.62 5.56 -5.29
CA ARG A 366 25.76 4.35 -5.32
C ARG A 366 25.77 3.53 -4.03
N LYS A 367 26.28 4.10 -2.93
CA LYS A 367 26.26 3.53 -1.59
C LYS A 367 25.04 4.08 -0.84
N ASN A 368 23.87 3.61 -1.23
CA ASN A 368 22.60 3.97 -0.60
C ASN A 368 22.51 3.37 0.81
N GLY A 369 21.96 2.18 1.02
CA GLY A 369 22.04 1.50 2.32
C GLY A 369 21.54 2.31 3.53
N LEU A 370 21.99 1.89 4.72
CA LEU A 370 21.56 2.41 6.01
C LEU A 370 22.68 3.21 6.67
N VAL A 371 22.32 4.25 7.41
CA VAL A 371 23.23 4.97 8.31
C VAL A 371 22.74 4.85 9.74
N PHE A 372 23.62 4.44 10.64
CA PHE A 372 23.33 4.35 12.07
C PHE A 372 23.80 5.62 12.77
N LEU A 373 22.93 6.21 13.57
CA LEU A 373 23.21 7.39 14.37
C LEU A 373 23.20 7.05 15.86
N ASP A 374 24.16 7.56 16.62
CA ASP A 374 24.08 7.69 18.06
C ASP A 374 23.18 8.89 18.39
N THR A 375 22.05 8.59 19.02
CA THR A 375 21.03 9.56 19.46
C THR A 375 20.93 9.61 20.98
N SER A 376 21.94 9.13 21.73
CA SER A 376 22.02 9.26 23.19
C SER A 376 22.03 10.71 23.67
N GLN A 377 22.47 11.64 22.80
CA GLN A 377 22.22 13.07 22.91
C GLN A 377 21.27 13.49 21.77
N PRO A 378 19.94 13.43 21.97
CA PRO A 378 19.00 13.57 20.87
C PRO A 378 19.05 14.94 20.15
N ALA A 379 19.55 15.98 20.82
CA ALA A 379 19.76 17.29 20.21
C ALA A 379 20.87 17.31 19.15
N HIS A 380 21.83 16.38 19.23
CA HIS A 380 23.09 16.35 18.48
C HIS A 380 23.44 14.92 18.04
N PRO A 381 22.62 14.32 17.15
CA PRO A 381 22.85 12.97 16.65
C PRO A 381 24.18 12.88 15.87
N LYS A 382 24.86 11.74 15.96
CA LYS A 382 26.15 11.53 15.30
C LYS A 382 26.17 10.24 14.50
N VAL A 383 26.74 10.27 13.30
CA VAL A 383 26.98 9.06 12.51
C VAL A 383 27.97 8.15 13.25
N VAL A 384 27.58 6.89 13.43
CA VAL A 384 28.41 5.84 14.06
C VAL A 384 28.97 4.91 13.00
N SER A 385 28.11 4.43 12.11
CA SER A 385 28.47 3.47 11.06
C SER A 385 27.48 3.52 9.90
N GLU A 386 27.78 2.75 8.85
CA GLU A 386 26.88 2.53 7.73
C GLU A 386 26.86 1.05 7.33
N TYR A 387 25.75 0.62 6.71
CA TYR A 387 25.65 -0.67 6.06
C TYR A 387 25.22 -0.49 4.60
N THR A 388 26.08 -0.87 3.65
CA THR A 388 25.85 -0.60 2.21
C THR A 388 26.02 -1.81 1.30
N ALA A 389 26.47 -2.96 1.82
CA ALA A 389 26.99 -4.06 1.00
C ALA A 389 25.95 -4.67 0.06
N THR A 390 24.70 -4.79 0.49
CA THR A 390 23.60 -5.45 -0.25
C THR A 390 22.40 -4.54 -0.52
N LEU A 391 22.54 -3.24 -0.24
CA LEU A 391 21.50 -2.21 -0.33
C LEU A 391 21.92 -1.07 -1.27
N THR A 392 22.45 -1.42 -2.45
CA THR A 392 22.99 -0.43 -3.39
C THR A 392 21.90 0.29 -4.19
N GLY A 393 20.69 -0.28 -4.30
CA GLY A 393 19.57 0.31 -5.03
C GLY A 393 18.95 1.55 -4.37
N GLY A 394 18.91 1.55 -3.05
CA GLY A 394 18.06 2.45 -2.26
C GLY A 394 17.48 1.68 -1.09
N VAL A 395 17.15 2.40 -0.03
CA VAL A 395 16.30 1.89 1.04
C VAL A 395 15.16 2.87 1.21
N HIS A 396 13.96 2.42 0.96
CA HIS A 396 12.78 3.25 1.11
C HIS A 396 12.28 3.32 2.55
N SER A 397 12.14 2.17 3.22
CA SER A 397 11.64 2.08 4.61
C SER A 397 12.55 1.18 5.44
N ALA A 398 12.72 1.54 6.73
CA ALA A 398 13.50 0.77 7.67
C ALA A 398 12.95 0.86 9.10
N PHE A 399 12.61 -0.28 9.69
CA PHE A 399 12.06 -0.36 11.04
C PHE A 399 12.99 -1.11 12.00
N ILE A 400 13.22 -0.54 13.19
CA ILE A 400 14.01 -1.17 14.25
C ILE A 400 13.12 -1.98 15.19
N ASP A 401 13.48 -3.23 15.42
CA ASP A 401 13.00 -4.02 16.56
C ASP A 401 14.17 -4.75 17.24
N GLY A 402 14.38 -4.45 18.53
CA GLY A 402 15.58 -4.89 19.26
C GLY A 402 16.88 -4.36 18.63
N HIS A 403 17.79 -5.27 18.29
CA HIS A 403 19.05 -4.98 17.59
C HIS A 403 19.01 -5.40 16.11
N TYR A 404 17.81 -5.49 15.52
CA TYR A 404 17.61 -5.76 14.10
C TYR A 404 16.97 -4.57 13.40
N VAL A 405 17.46 -4.28 12.20
CA VAL A 405 16.77 -3.42 11.23
C VAL A 405 16.14 -4.31 10.17
N TYR A 406 14.84 -4.17 9.98
CA TYR A 406 14.12 -4.70 8.83
C TYR A 406 14.08 -3.59 7.79
N ALA A 407 14.67 -3.81 6.62
CA ALA A 407 14.84 -2.78 5.60
C ALA A 407 14.35 -3.27 4.23
N THR A 408 13.80 -2.34 3.45
CA THR A 408 13.49 -2.57 2.04
C THR A 408 14.77 -2.51 1.20
N ASP A 409 14.79 -3.23 0.08
CA ASP A 409 15.84 -3.11 -0.94
C ASP A 409 15.21 -2.72 -2.28
N ASP A 410 15.38 -1.45 -2.66
CA ASP A 410 14.79 -0.89 -3.87
C ASP A 410 15.45 -1.42 -5.17
N ALA A 411 16.55 -2.19 -5.08
CA ALA A 411 17.08 -2.85 -6.27
C ALA A 411 16.31 -4.13 -6.60
N THR A 412 15.80 -4.83 -5.59
CA THR A 412 15.28 -6.20 -5.73
C THR A 412 13.84 -6.36 -5.26
N GLY A 413 13.33 -5.40 -4.49
CA GLY A 413 12.01 -5.45 -3.86
C GLY A 413 11.90 -6.45 -2.71
N SER A 414 13.01 -6.81 -2.08
CA SER A 414 13.05 -7.82 -1.03
C SER A 414 13.32 -7.21 0.35
N LEU A 415 13.04 -7.99 1.40
CA LEU A 415 13.42 -7.67 2.77
C LEU A 415 14.90 -7.98 2.99
N ARG A 416 15.59 -7.08 3.69
CA ARG A 416 16.91 -7.31 4.31
C ARG A 416 16.78 -7.21 5.82
N VAL A 417 17.43 -8.10 6.55
CA VAL A 417 17.51 -8.05 8.01
C VAL A 417 18.96 -7.81 8.41
N ILE A 418 19.20 -6.66 9.03
CA ILE A 418 20.52 -6.21 9.45
C ILE A 418 20.61 -6.29 10.97
N ASP A 419 21.52 -7.11 11.48
CA ASP A 419 21.91 -7.19 12.88
C ASP A 419 22.91 -6.08 13.19
N PHE A 420 22.60 -5.26 14.19
CA PHE A 420 23.46 -4.19 14.69
C PHE A 420 23.80 -4.34 16.18
N GLU A 421 23.82 -5.57 16.71
CA GLU A 421 24.26 -5.85 18.10
C GLU A 421 25.61 -5.16 18.41
N ASP A 422 26.56 -5.19 17.47
CA ASP A 422 27.65 -4.22 17.39
C ASP A 422 27.32 -3.16 16.33
N VAL A 423 26.85 -1.99 16.77
CA VAL A 423 26.49 -0.89 15.89
C VAL A 423 27.65 -0.39 15.03
N ASN A 424 28.92 -0.65 15.40
CA ASN A 424 30.06 -0.26 14.58
C ASN A 424 30.32 -1.22 13.41
N LYS A 425 29.71 -2.42 13.45
CA LYS A 425 29.89 -3.50 12.49
C LYS A 425 28.55 -4.18 12.16
N PRO A 426 27.57 -3.42 11.65
CA PRO A 426 26.30 -3.99 11.25
C PRO A 426 26.51 -5.05 10.16
N LYS A 427 25.72 -6.13 10.19
CA LYS A 427 25.83 -7.24 9.25
C LYS A 427 24.44 -7.73 8.83
N GLU A 428 24.32 -8.17 7.59
CA GLU A 428 23.09 -8.85 7.15
C GLU A 428 23.06 -10.26 7.73
N VAL A 429 21.89 -10.64 8.25
CA VAL A 429 21.63 -11.97 8.84
C VAL A 429 20.51 -12.73 8.15
N ALA A 430 19.65 -12.04 7.40
CA ALA A 430 18.62 -12.69 6.60
C ALA A 430 18.18 -11.84 5.40
N ARG A 431 17.64 -12.53 4.41
CA ARG A 431 16.91 -11.99 3.27
C ARG A 431 15.62 -12.78 3.11
N TRP A 432 14.53 -12.08 2.82
CA TRP A 432 13.25 -12.70 2.48
C TRP A 432 12.60 -11.99 1.30
N GLU A 433 11.94 -12.73 0.42
CA GLU A 433 11.20 -12.16 -0.71
C GLU A 433 10.02 -13.03 -1.11
N ILE A 434 9.04 -12.40 -1.76
CA ILE A 434 7.94 -13.11 -2.44
C ILE A 434 8.47 -13.82 -3.70
N ASP A 435 7.72 -14.82 -4.18
CA ASP A 435 8.02 -15.44 -5.46
C ASP A 435 7.90 -14.44 -6.62
N LYS A 436 8.97 -14.34 -7.42
CA LYS A 436 9.07 -13.49 -8.63
C LYS A 436 8.88 -12.00 -8.34
N PRO A 437 9.74 -11.36 -7.52
CA PRO A 437 9.75 -9.91 -7.42
C PRO A 437 10.18 -9.33 -8.76
N ASN A 438 9.59 -8.20 -9.15
CA ASN A 438 9.83 -7.60 -10.46
C ASN A 438 9.90 -6.08 -10.38
N MET A 439 10.80 -5.55 -9.55
CA MET A 439 11.09 -4.13 -9.53
C MET A 439 11.95 -3.72 -10.73
N ARG A 440 11.54 -2.65 -11.42
CA ARG A 440 12.36 -1.99 -12.43
C ARG A 440 12.34 -0.49 -12.23
N THR A 441 13.54 0.09 -12.14
CA THR A 441 13.74 1.54 -12.18
C THR A 441 14.32 1.93 -13.53
N ILE A 442 13.66 2.83 -14.26
CA ILE A 442 14.12 3.35 -15.55
C ILE A 442 14.30 4.85 -15.42
N VAL A 443 15.38 5.39 -15.99
CA VAL A 443 15.61 6.85 -16.04
C VAL A 443 15.39 7.34 -17.46
N LEU A 444 14.39 8.20 -17.67
CA LEU A 444 14.08 8.81 -18.97
C LEU A 444 14.05 10.33 -18.81
N GLU A 445 14.79 11.04 -19.66
CA GLU A 445 14.85 12.51 -19.66
C GLU A 445 15.20 13.14 -18.30
N GLY A 446 15.86 12.39 -17.41
CA GLY A 446 16.26 12.84 -16.07
C GLY A 446 15.30 12.41 -14.95
N GLU A 447 14.14 11.83 -15.26
CA GLU A 447 13.16 11.35 -14.28
C GLU A 447 13.32 9.84 -14.06
N SER A 448 13.21 9.38 -12.80
CA SER A 448 13.33 7.96 -12.42
C SER A 448 11.95 7.35 -12.16
N PHE A 449 11.66 6.21 -12.76
CA PHE A 449 10.38 5.51 -12.67
C PHE A 449 10.61 4.11 -12.12
N SER A 450 10.17 3.85 -10.89
CA SER A 450 10.20 2.52 -10.27
C SER A 450 8.82 1.87 -10.35
N ALA A 451 8.77 0.62 -10.78
CA ALA A 451 7.52 -0.11 -10.89
C ALA A 451 7.72 -1.61 -10.73
N GLY A 452 6.70 -2.29 -10.20
CA GLY A 452 6.70 -3.73 -10.03
C GLY A 452 6.04 -4.20 -8.74
N ARG A 453 6.34 -5.45 -8.38
CA ARG A 453 6.05 -6.11 -7.10
C ARG A 453 7.29 -6.01 -6.25
N TYR A 454 7.23 -5.18 -5.21
CA TYR A 454 8.36 -4.88 -4.35
C TYR A 454 7.91 -4.51 -2.95
N LEU A 455 8.75 -4.78 -1.97
CA LEU A 455 8.51 -4.38 -0.60
C LEU A 455 8.62 -2.86 -0.47
N HIS A 456 7.57 -2.23 0.05
CA HIS A 456 7.49 -0.78 0.19
C HIS A 456 7.65 -0.33 1.65
N ASP A 457 7.04 -1.06 2.59
CA ASP A 457 7.05 -0.69 4.00
C ASP A 457 7.03 -1.89 4.94
N VAL A 458 7.54 -1.68 6.15
CA VAL A 458 7.83 -2.71 7.14
C VAL A 458 7.45 -2.25 8.54
N TYR A 459 6.73 -3.10 9.28
CA TYR A 459 6.39 -2.84 10.67
C TYR A 459 6.52 -4.12 11.50
N ALA A 460 7.36 -4.09 12.54
CA ALA A 460 7.56 -5.22 13.44
C ALA A 460 6.75 -5.04 14.73
N LYS A 461 6.03 -6.09 15.14
CA LYS A 461 5.26 -6.07 16.38
C LYS A 461 5.04 -7.49 16.91
N ASP A 462 5.36 -7.67 18.19
CA ASP A 462 5.08 -8.90 18.96
C ASP A 462 5.67 -10.16 18.30
N GLY A 463 6.86 -10.05 17.71
CA GLY A 463 7.55 -11.17 17.02
C GLY A 463 7.00 -11.49 15.63
N LEU A 464 6.12 -10.65 15.08
CA LEU A 464 5.63 -10.71 13.71
C LEU A 464 6.11 -9.50 12.92
N LEU A 465 6.36 -9.71 11.64
CA LEU A 465 6.69 -8.65 10.69
C LEU A 465 5.55 -8.50 9.69
N TYR A 466 5.01 -7.28 9.59
CA TYR A 466 3.96 -6.89 8.66
C TYR A 466 4.61 -6.11 7.52
N LEU A 467 4.38 -6.56 6.30
CA LEU A 467 5.05 -6.08 5.10
C LEU A 467 4.02 -5.53 4.12
N GLY A 468 4.13 -4.24 3.78
CA GLY A 468 3.40 -3.62 2.69
C GLY A 468 4.13 -3.87 1.38
N TYR A 469 3.67 -4.84 0.60
CA TYR A 469 4.23 -5.09 -0.72
C TYR A 469 3.38 -4.42 -1.81
N TRP A 470 4.03 -3.60 -2.62
CA TRP A 470 3.43 -3.01 -3.81
C TRP A 470 2.86 -4.11 -4.71
N ARG A 471 1.59 -3.96 -5.13
CA ARG A 471 0.79 -4.95 -5.91
C ARG A 471 0.56 -6.33 -5.27
N ASP A 472 1.14 -6.63 -4.12
CA ASP A 472 0.99 -7.92 -3.43
C ASP A 472 0.28 -7.82 -2.08
N GLY A 473 -0.02 -6.60 -1.64
CA GLY A 473 -0.82 -6.35 -0.43
C GLY A 473 -0.03 -6.61 0.84
N LEU A 474 -0.71 -7.15 1.85
CA LEU A 474 -0.13 -7.43 3.16
C LEU A 474 0.51 -8.82 3.17
N VAL A 475 1.80 -8.89 3.52
CA VAL A 475 2.49 -10.15 3.83
C VAL A 475 2.85 -10.15 5.32
N ILE A 476 2.67 -11.30 5.99
CA ILE A 476 2.98 -11.47 7.42
C ILE A 476 4.05 -12.56 7.55
N LEU A 477 5.15 -12.24 8.25
CA LEU A 477 6.21 -13.18 8.59
C LEU A 477 6.29 -13.39 10.11
N ASP A 478 6.65 -14.60 10.51
CA ASP A 478 7.09 -14.92 11.86
C ASP A 478 8.59 -14.62 11.96
N ILE A 479 8.95 -13.74 12.89
CA ILE A 479 10.33 -13.36 13.21
C ILE A 479 10.65 -13.68 14.67
N GLY A 480 9.87 -14.53 15.34
CA GLY A 480 10.08 -14.91 16.73
C GLY A 480 8.82 -14.96 17.59
N ASN A 481 7.63 -14.82 17.00
CA ASN A 481 6.35 -15.02 17.68
C ASN A 481 6.12 -16.51 18.02
N GLY A 482 6.67 -17.41 17.19
CA GLY A 482 6.66 -18.85 17.43
C GLY A 482 5.53 -19.63 16.72
N ILE A 483 4.71 -18.95 15.92
CA ILE A 483 3.60 -19.57 15.17
C ILE A 483 4.07 -20.46 14.01
N LYS A 484 5.18 -20.09 13.35
CA LYS A 484 5.83 -20.86 12.27
C LYS A 484 7.28 -21.23 12.60
N GLY A 485 7.76 -20.91 13.81
CA GLY A 485 9.14 -21.16 14.23
C GLY A 485 10.15 -20.21 13.58
N GLY A 486 9.69 -19.04 13.14
CA GLY A 486 10.54 -18.02 12.55
C GLY A 486 11.45 -17.33 13.56
N SER A 487 12.44 -16.61 13.04
CA SER A 487 13.36 -15.78 13.83
C SER A 487 13.85 -14.61 12.97
N PRO A 488 14.50 -13.57 13.53
CA PRO A 488 15.04 -12.49 12.71
C PRO A 488 16.08 -12.98 11.70
N THR A 489 16.82 -14.04 12.02
CA THR A 489 17.81 -14.68 11.14
C THR A 489 17.20 -15.70 10.17
N ASN A 490 15.93 -16.05 10.35
CA ASN A 490 15.19 -16.93 9.44
C ASN A 490 13.69 -16.53 9.43
N PRO A 491 13.34 -15.36 8.85
CA PRO A 491 11.95 -14.93 8.76
C PRO A 491 11.13 -15.95 7.98
N THR A 492 10.01 -16.37 8.56
CA THR A 492 9.20 -17.47 8.00
C THR A 492 7.83 -16.96 7.60
N PHE A 493 7.39 -17.30 6.38
CA PHE A 493 6.08 -16.90 5.88
C PHE A 493 4.93 -17.45 6.74
N VAL A 494 3.99 -16.58 7.11
CA VAL A 494 2.75 -16.95 7.84
C VAL A 494 1.58 -16.91 6.88
N SER A 495 1.30 -15.74 6.30
CA SER A 495 0.13 -15.51 5.46
C SER A 495 0.30 -14.30 4.54
N GLN A 496 -0.61 -14.16 3.58
CA GLN A 496 -0.70 -13.02 2.68
C GLN A 496 -2.15 -12.66 2.40
N LEU A 497 -2.46 -11.36 2.39
CA LEU A 497 -3.72 -10.81 1.89
C LEU A 497 -3.46 -9.86 0.72
N ARG A 498 -3.92 -10.24 -0.47
CA ARG A 498 -3.76 -9.48 -1.71
C ARG A 498 -4.93 -8.54 -1.96
N PHE A 499 -4.64 -7.40 -2.57
CA PHE A 499 -5.63 -6.45 -3.08
C PHE A 499 -5.51 -6.36 -4.60
N ASN A 500 -6.65 -6.34 -5.29
CA ASN A 500 -6.66 -6.09 -6.73
C ASN A 500 -6.78 -4.58 -6.97
N TYR A 501 -5.64 -3.91 -7.11
CA TYR A 501 -5.56 -2.47 -7.34
C TYR A 501 -6.16 -2.01 -8.67
N PHE A 502 -6.20 -2.89 -9.67
CA PHE A 502 -6.87 -2.57 -10.93
C PHE A 502 -8.38 -2.47 -10.73
N ASP A 503 -8.97 -3.41 -9.99
CA ASP A 503 -10.40 -3.37 -9.67
C ASP A 503 -10.74 -2.16 -8.77
N LEU A 504 -9.81 -1.74 -7.90
CA LEU A 504 -10.00 -0.60 -7.00
C LEU A 504 -9.93 0.76 -7.71
N TYR A 505 -8.96 0.95 -8.62
CA TYR A 505 -8.63 2.28 -9.17
C TYR A 505 -8.77 2.39 -10.70
N GLY A 506 -8.85 1.28 -11.41
CA GLY A 506 -8.89 1.23 -12.87
C GLY A 506 -7.53 1.52 -13.52
N PRO A 507 -7.49 1.65 -14.86
CA PRO A 507 -6.27 1.92 -15.61
C PRO A 507 -5.75 3.35 -15.39
N GLY A 508 -4.44 3.55 -15.57
CA GLY A 508 -3.78 4.87 -15.52
C GLY A 508 -3.19 5.27 -14.16
N TRP A 509 -3.36 4.40 -13.15
CA TRP A 509 -2.88 4.62 -11.79
C TRP A 509 -1.79 3.61 -11.39
N VAL A 510 -0.67 4.13 -10.90
CA VAL A 510 0.28 3.36 -10.09
C VAL A 510 -0.32 3.22 -8.70
N ALA A 511 -0.58 1.99 -8.27
CA ALA A 511 -1.23 1.72 -7.00
C ALA A 511 -0.63 0.49 -6.32
N GLY A 512 -0.41 0.58 -5.02
CA GLY A 512 0.10 -0.53 -4.21
C GLY A 512 -0.05 -0.30 -2.72
N ALA A 513 0.20 -1.36 -1.93
CA ALA A 513 0.24 -1.25 -0.48
C ALA A 513 1.53 -0.53 -0.11
N HIS A 514 1.37 0.58 0.57
CA HIS A 514 2.43 1.54 0.84
C HIS A 514 2.77 1.63 2.31
N ALA A 515 1.78 1.72 3.21
CA ALA A 515 2.01 1.90 4.63
C ALA A 515 1.33 0.79 5.44
N VAL A 516 1.99 0.27 6.46
CA VAL A 516 1.44 -0.76 7.35
C VAL A 516 1.60 -0.40 8.83
N PHE A 517 0.53 -0.50 9.61
CA PHE A 517 0.59 -0.27 11.05
C PHE A 517 -0.30 -1.26 11.82
N ARG A 518 0.27 -1.95 12.82
CA ARG A 518 -0.44 -2.95 13.62
C ARG A 518 -0.87 -2.38 14.97
N TYR A 519 -2.18 -2.46 15.26
CA TYR A 519 -2.77 -2.06 16.53
C TYR A 519 -3.90 -3.01 16.98
N LYS A 520 -3.86 -3.46 18.24
CA LYS A 520 -4.82 -4.43 18.83
C LYS A 520 -4.95 -5.75 18.09
N ASN A 521 -5.99 -5.98 17.29
CA ASN A 521 -6.13 -7.14 16.38
C ASN A 521 -6.19 -6.72 14.90
N TYR A 522 -5.90 -5.46 14.60
CA TYR A 522 -6.00 -4.91 13.26
C TYR A 522 -4.63 -4.54 12.71
N VAL A 523 -4.44 -4.78 11.42
CA VAL A 523 -3.43 -4.14 10.58
C VAL A 523 -4.14 -3.11 9.71
N PHE A 524 -3.68 -1.88 9.76
CA PHE A 524 -4.08 -0.81 8.85
C PHE A 524 -3.10 -0.82 7.69
N VAL A 525 -3.61 -0.97 6.47
CA VAL A 525 -2.82 -1.01 5.24
C VAL A 525 -3.25 0.16 4.37
N GLY A 526 -2.38 1.15 4.19
CA GLY A 526 -2.62 2.30 3.33
C GLY A 526 -2.18 2.03 1.90
N ASP A 527 -3.05 2.34 0.94
CA ASP A 527 -2.69 2.38 -0.47
C ASP A 527 -2.03 3.73 -0.81
N GLU A 528 -0.97 3.70 -1.60
CA GLU A 528 -0.43 4.89 -2.27
C GLU A 528 -0.78 4.80 -3.75
N VAL A 529 -1.43 5.86 -4.26
CA VAL A 529 -1.96 5.87 -5.62
C VAL A 529 -1.63 7.17 -6.33
N PHE A 530 -0.84 7.05 -7.39
CA PHE A 530 -0.38 8.15 -8.23
C PHE A 530 -0.74 7.93 -9.70
N PRO A 531 -0.83 9.00 -10.51
CA PRO A 531 -0.87 8.86 -11.95
C PRO A 531 0.38 8.14 -12.43
N ALA A 532 0.28 7.38 -13.51
CA ALA A 532 1.43 6.69 -14.12
C ALA A 532 2.63 7.60 -14.44
N GLN A 533 2.41 8.91 -14.57
CA GLN A 533 3.43 9.92 -14.80
C GLN A 533 3.18 11.08 -13.83
N PHE A 534 4.11 11.30 -12.92
CA PHE A 534 4.08 12.45 -12.02
C PHE A 534 5.51 12.83 -11.64
N ASN A 535 5.68 14.09 -11.21
CA ASN A 535 6.93 14.61 -10.71
C ASN A 535 6.70 15.19 -9.31
N ILE A 536 7.29 14.56 -8.29
CA ILE A 536 7.10 14.94 -6.88
C ILE A 536 7.72 16.30 -6.53
N GLU A 537 8.65 16.82 -7.34
CA GLU A 537 9.25 18.15 -7.18
C GLU A 537 8.47 19.24 -7.93
N SER A 538 7.56 18.87 -8.84
CA SER A 538 6.69 19.81 -9.56
C SER A 538 6.00 20.77 -8.60
N ARG A 539 5.76 22.03 -8.98
CA ARG A 539 4.99 22.95 -8.13
C ARG A 539 3.47 22.82 -8.31
N ASP A 540 3.03 22.03 -9.29
CA ASP A 540 1.62 21.78 -9.56
C ASP A 540 1.01 20.76 -8.60
N ARG A 541 -0.33 20.74 -8.53
CA ARG A 541 -1.06 19.75 -7.76
C ARG A 541 -0.90 18.37 -8.41
N ILE A 542 -0.49 17.40 -7.61
CA ILE A 542 -0.50 15.99 -7.99
C ILE A 542 -1.82 15.36 -7.52
N PRO A 543 -2.65 14.82 -8.42
CA PRO A 543 -3.81 14.07 -8.02
C PRO A 543 -3.37 12.75 -7.39
N VAL A 544 -3.88 12.45 -6.20
CA VAL A 544 -3.54 11.25 -5.44
C VAL A 544 -4.80 10.62 -4.90
N GLN A 545 -4.78 9.29 -4.78
CA GLN A 545 -5.84 8.50 -4.19
C GLN A 545 -5.25 7.51 -3.19
N GLY A 546 -6.11 6.84 -2.43
CA GLY A 546 -5.67 5.78 -1.52
C GLY A 546 -6.77 5.45 -0.53
N ILE A 547 -6.89 4.16 -0.23
CA ILE A 547 -7.78 3.63 0.79
C ILE A 547 -6.89 3.13 1.93
N VAL A 548 -7.33 3.34 3.17
CA VAL A 548 -6.79 2.56 4.29
C VAL A 548 -7.66 1.32 4.46
N HIS A 549 -7.13 0.15 4.15
CA HIS A 549 -7.76 -1.13 4.42
C HIS A 549 -7.54 -1.52 5.89
N ILE A 550 -8.61 -1.93 6.58
CA ILE A 550 -8.52 -2.45 7.95
C ILE A 550 -8.66 -3.97 7.88
N VAL A 551 -7.57 -4.65 8.22
CA VAL A 551 -7.44 -6.11 8.17
C VAL A 551 -7.45 -6.65 9.59
N ASP A 552 -8.43 -7.49 9.91
CA ASP A 552 -8.46 -8.27 11.14
C ASP A 552 -7.46 -9.42 11.02
N VAL A 553 -6.55 -9.48 11.99
CA VAL A 553 -5.50 -10.48 12.13
C VAL A 553 -5.57 -11.14 13.51
N GLY A 554 -6.76 -11.22 14.12
CA GLY A 554 -7.00 -12.05 15.31
C GLY A 554 -6.67 -13.52 15.06
N ASP A 555 -6.88 -13.99 13.83
CA ASP A 555 -6.23 -15.18 13.27
C ASP A 555 -5.23 -14.73 12.20
N VAL A 556 -3.94 -14.72 12.56
CA VAL A 556 -2.87 -14.23 11.68
C VAL A 556 -2.61 -15.14 10.48
N GLU A 557 -3.02 -16.42 10.54
CA GLU A 557 -2.90 -17.35 9.42
C GLU A 557 -3.97 -17.09 8.35
N HIS A 558 -5.10 -16.49 8.75
CA HIS A 558 -6.24 -16.17 7.89
C HIS A 558 -6.67 -14.70 8.00
N PRO A 559 -5.79 -13.75 7.63
CA PRO A 559 -6.10 -12.32 7.71
C PRO A 559 -7.29 -11.98 6.82
N ARG A 560 -8.19 -11.12 7.31
CA ARG A 560 -9.42 -10.73 6.60
C ARG A 560 -9.63 -9.22 6.62
N LYS A 561 -9.87 -8.61 5.46
CA LYS A 561 -10.34 -7.22 5.40
C LYS A 561 -11.74 -7.14 6.03
N VAL A 562 -11.90 -6.31 7.05
CA VAL A 562 -13.17 -6.14 7.78
C VAL A 562 -13.78 -4.76 7.63
N ALA A 563 -12.95 -3.75 7.36
CA ALA A 563 -13.38 -2.39 7.20
C ALA A 563 -12.44 -1.62 6.26
N GLN A 564 -12.80 -0.39 5.95
CA GLN A 564 -11.95 0.54 5.22
C GLN A 564 -12.17 1.98 5.66
N TYR A 565 -11.21 2.84 5.41
CA TYR A 565 -11.38 4.28 5.41
C TYR A 565 -11.03 4.79 4.00
N ALA A 566 -12.05 5.13 3.23
CA ALA A 566 -11.94 5.42 1.80
C ALA A 566 -12.43 6.84 1.51
N VAL A 567 -11.53 7.81 1.66
CA VAL A 567 -11.81 9.20 1.35
C VAL A 567 -11.61 9.45 -0.14
N PRO A 568 -12.63 9.93 -0.87
CA PRO A 568 -12.59 10.00 -2.33
C PRO A 568 -11.69 11.11 -2.89
N GLU A 569 -11.39 12.16 -2.13
CA GLU A 569 -10.73 13.35 -2.66
C GLU A 569 -9.18 13.39 -2.57
N ALA A 570 -8.55 12.38 -1.96
CA ALA A 570 -7.11 12.38 -1.64
C ALA A 570 -6.55 10.96 -1.38
N GLY A 571 -5.28 10.84 -0.99
CA GLY A 571 -4.61 9.54 -0.80
C GLY A 571 -4.02 9.32 0.58
N ALA A 572 -4.00 8.07 1.03
CA ALA A 572 -3.44 7.67 2.30
C ALA A 572 -1.91 7.69 2.26
N HIS A 573 -1.29 7.89 3.44
CA HIS A 573 0.14 7.74 3.62
C HIS A 573 0.42 7.24 5.04
N ASN A 574 1.58 7.55 5.60
CA ASN A 574 2.03 7.05 6.89
C ASN A 574 1.04 7.38 8.01
N MET A 575 0.83 6.37 8.85
CA MET A 575 -0.20 6.37 9.87
C MET A 575 0.34 5.84 11.18
N TRP A 576 -0.21 6.36 12.27
CA TRP A 576 0.04 5.92 13.61
C TRP A 576 -1.28 5.65 14.30
N VAL A 577 -1.39 4.55 15.03
CA VAL A 577 -2.59 4.22 15.79
C VAL A 577 -2.26 4.05 17.27
N ALA A 578 -2.89 4.86 18.11
CA ALA A 578 -2.74 4.82 19.56
C ALA A 578 -4.05 5.23 20.24
N ASP A 579 -4.35 4.65 21.39
CA ASP A 579 -5.51 5.00 22.22
C ASP A 579 -6.84 5.04 21.43
N ASP A 580 -7.02 4.07 20.55
CA ASP A 580 -8.18 3.92 19.66
C ASP A 580 -8.40 5.09 18.69
N VAL A 581 -7.33 5.83 18.38
CA VAL A 581 -7.31 6.89 17.39
C VAL A 581 -6.22 6.64 16.37
N MET A 582 -6.57 6.73 15.10
CA MET A 582 -5.64 6.73 13.98
C MET A 582 -5.30 8.18 13.59
N TYR A 583 -4.02 8.49 13.52
CA TYR A 583 -3.45 9.76 13.08
C TYR A 583 -2.70 9.48 11.78
N MET A 584 -2.91 10.27 10.74
CA MET A 584 -2.24 9.98 9.47
C MET A 584 -2.04 11.21 8.60
N GLY A 585 -1.02 11.13 7.76
CA GLY A 585 -0.93 11.94 6.56
C GLY A 585 -1.90 11.44 5.51
N TYR A 586 -2.51 12.36 4.77
CA TYR A 586 -3.42 12.03 3.68
C TYR A 586 -3.13 12.86 2.42
N TYR A 587 -1.85 13.15 2.16
CA TYR A 587 -1.36 13.97 1.05
C TYR A 587 -2.18 15.26 0.87
N SER A 588 -2.84 15.42 -0.29
CA SER A 588 -3.68 16.58 -0.63
C SER A 588 -4.94 16.70 0.22
N GLY A 589 -5.25 15.66 1.01
CA GLY A 589 -6.26 15.64 2.05
C GLY A 589 -5.82 16.35 3.33
N GLY A 590 -4.52 16.60 3.52
CA GLY A 590 -3.99 17.13 4.78
C GLY A 590 -3.83 16.06 5.86
N GLY A 591 -3.64 16.49 7.10
CA GLY A 591 -3.59 15.60 8.27
C GLY A 591 -4.99 15.15 8.68
N ARG A 592 -5.13 13.88 9.09
CA ARG A 592 -6.43 13.32 9.50
C ARG A 592 -6.34 12.56 10.82
N VAL A 593 -7.45 12.62 11.57
CA VAL A 593 -7.61 11.95 12.87
C VAL A 593 -8.92 11.18 12.83
N VAL A 594 -8.88 9.87 13.09
CA VAL A 594 -10.02 8.95 12.89
C VAL A 594 -10.24 8.09 14.14
N ASP A 595 -11.50 7.99 14.59
CA ASP A 595 -11.94 7.11 15.66
C ASP A 595 -11.96 5.65 15.20
N VAL A 596 -10.98 4.87 15.67
CA VAL A 596 -10.85 3.43 15.39
C VAL A 596 -11.20 2.58 16.62
N SER A 597 -12.01 3.12 17.53
CA SER A 597 -12.49 2.40 18.71
C SER A 597 -13.53 1.33 18.39
N GLY A 598 -13.56 0.31 19.24
CA GLY A 598 -14.50 -0.81 19.18
C GLY A 598 -14.15 -1.82 18.08
N GLU A 599 -15.12 -2.67 17.77
CA GLU A 599 -15.03 -3.55 16.61
C GLU A 599 -15.23 -2.74 15.32
N LEU A 600 -14.38 -3.00 14.32
CA LEU A 600 -14.40 -2.29 13.05
C LEU A 600 -15.02 -3.14 11.94
N ARG A 601 -16.04 -2.58 11.29
CA ARG A 601 -16.75 -3.13 10.12
C ARG A 601 -17.12 -2.00 9.16
N GLY A 602 -17.20 -2.25 7.86
CA GLY A 602 -17.73 -1.30 6.86
C GLY A 602 -16.82 -0.09 6.56
N ASP A 603 -17.39 1.03 6.09
CA ASP A 603 -16.62 2.23 5.74
C ASP A 603 -16.59 3.28 6.89
N LEU A 604 -15.43 3.43 7.53
CA LEU A 604 -15.21 4.34 8.65
C LEU A 604 -15.47 5.80 8.29
N TYR A 605 -15.16 6.22 7.05
CA TYR A 605 -15.41 7.59 6.60
C TYR A 605 -16.92 7.87 6.56
N ARG A 606 -17.69 6.96 5.97
CA ARG A 606 -19.16 7.08 5.88
C ARG A 606 -19.85 6.99 7.24
N GLN A 607 -19.27 6.26 8.18
CA GLN A 607 -19.78 6.16 9.56
C GLN A 607 -19.63 7.45 10.38
N GLY A 608 -18.92 8.46 9.86
CA GLY A 608 -18.63 9.69 10.60
C GLY A 608 -17.65 9.46 11.73
N ARG A 609 -16.67 8.56 11.54
CA ARG A 609 -15.57 8.31 12.50
C ARG A 609 -14.41 9.30 12.34
N GLU A 610 -14.36 10.10 11.28
CA GLU A 610 -13.39 11.19 11.20
C GLU A 610 -13.64 12.19 12.34
N ILE A 611 -12.65 12.29 13.23
CA ILE A 611 -12.65 13.20 14.37
C ILE A 611 -12.26 14.59 13.92
N ALA A 612 -11.18 14.71 13.15
CA ALA A 612 -10.67 16.00 12.72
C ALA A 612 -9.84 15.88 11.44
N ARG A 613 -9.75 17.03 10.75
CA ARG A 613 -8.91 17.24 9.58
C ARG A 613 -8.09 18.51 9.78
N LEU A 614 -6.82 18.45 9.43
CA LEU A 614 -5.90 19.59 9.40
C LEU A 614 -5.56 19.91 7.93
N TRP A 615 -5.86 21.12 7.50
CA TRP A 615 -5.35 21.63 6.24
C TRP A 615 -3.93 22.20 6.45
N THR A 616 -2.93 21.53 5.89
CA THR A 616 -1.50 21.87 6.04
C THR A 616 -0.96 22.75 4.90
N GLY A 617 -1.82 23.28 4.03
CA GLY A 617 -1.36 24.19 2.97
C GLY A 617 -0.88 25.53 3.54
N ASP A 618 0.36 25.92 3.24
CA ASP A 618 0.95 27.20 3.63
C ASP A 618 1.31 28.03 2.39
N PRO A 619 0.97 29.34 2.32
CA PRO A 619 1.33 30.20 1.19
C PRO A 619 2.84 30.36 0.96
N LYS A 620 3.66 30.10 1.98
CA LYS A 620 5.13 30.13 1.90
C LYS A 620 5.76 28.75 1.72
N GLY A 621 4.96 27.68 1.74
CA GLY A 621 5.48 26.33 1.54
C GLY A 621 6.07 26.13 0.14
N TRP A 622 6.80 25.03 -0.03
CA TRP A 622 7.37 24.60 -1.32
C TRP A 622 6.31 24.55 -2.44
N ARG A 623 5.08 24.12 -2.12
CA ARG A 623 3.90 24.30 -2.99
C ARG A 623 2.91 25.22 -2.28
N PRO A 624 2.82 26.51 -2.67
CA PRO A 624 1.97 27.47 -1.99
C PRO A 624 0.51 27.00 -1.87
N ASN A 625 0.02 26.94 -0.63
CA ASN A 625 -1.35 26.56 -0.25
C ASN A 625 -1.78 25.13 -0.62
N LEU A 626 -0.86 24.26 -1.06
CA LEU A 626 -1.17 22.87 -1.42
C LEU A 626 -0.66 21.92 -0.33
N PRO A 627 -1.55 21.30 0.46
CA PRO A 627 -1.15 20.29 1.42
C PRO A 627 -0.62 19.05 0.69
N PHE A 628 0.35 18.41 1.31
CA PHE A 628 0.88 17.13 0.91
C PHE A 628 1.43 16.45 2.17
N THR A 629 0.51 16.16 3.11
CA THR A 629 0.85 15.61 4.43
C THR A 629 1.32 14.17 4.31
N TRP A 630 2.51 13.89 4.81
CA TRP A 630 3.20 12.61 4.72
C TRP A 630 2.81 11.69 5.88
N GLY A 631 2.76 12.19 7.11
CA GLY A 631 2.52 11.34 8.26
C GLY A 631 1.90 12.08 9.42
N ALA A 632 1.74 11.35 10.52
CA ALA A 632 1.39 11.93 11.79
C ALA A 632 1.91 11.07 12.95
N GLN A 633 2.46 11.71 13.98
CA GLN A 633 2.87 11.04 15.21
C GLN A 633 2.20 11.69 16.43
N PRO A 634 1.41 10.93 17.23
CA PRO A 634 0.94 11.42 18.52
C PRO A 634 2.09 11.41 19.54
N HIS A 635 2.25 12.51 20.28
CA HIS A 635 3.28 12.64 21.30
C HIS A 635 2.85 13.60 22.42
N LYS A 636 2.92 13.16 23.68
CA LYS A 636 2.59 13.96 24.88
C LYS A 636 1.25 14.73 24.81
N GLY A 637 0.21 14.08 24.29
CA GLY A 637 -1.13 14.66 24.15
C GLY A 637 -1.26 15.70 23.03
N LEU A 638 -0.27 15.79 22.15
CA LEU A 638 -0.28 16.55 20.90
C LEU A 638 -0.18 15.60 19.72
N ILE A 639 -0.45 16.12 18.52
CA ILE A 639 -0.33 15.41 17.25
C ILE A 639 0.56 16.26 16.35
N TYR A 640 1.63 15.64 15.87
CA TYR A 640 2.60 16.23 14.98
C TYR A 640 2.33 15.71 13.58
N PHE A 641 2.07 16.61 12.64
CA PHE A 641 1.85 16.28 11.24
C PHE A 641 3.00 16.84 10.42
N ASN A 642 3.76 15.97 9.76
CA ASN A 642 4.74 16.37 8.77
C ASN A 642 4.08 16.50 7.39
N ASP A 643 4.28 17.67 6.79
CA ASP A 643 3.84 17.97 5.45
C ASP A 643 5.03 18.30 4.56
N ILE A 644 5.16 17.57 3.45
CA ILE A 644 6.29 17.67 2.53
C ILE A 644 6.56 19.13 2.14
N ASN A 645 5.50 19.92 1.95
CA ASN A 645 5.62 21.26 1.40
C ASN A 645 5.73 22.34 2.47
N SER A 646 5.30 22.09 3.71
CA SER A 646 5.13 23.13 4.72
C SER A 646 5.79 22.83 6.07
N GLY A 647 6.42 21.66 6.22
CA GLY A 647 7.11 21.25 7.44
C GLY A 647 6.17 20.65 8.48
N ILE A 648 6.50 20.78 9.78
CA ILE A 648 5.71 20.17 10.87
C ILE A 648 4.63 21.14 11.34
N TRP A 649 3.42 20.60 11.51
CA TRP A 649 2.30 21.21 12.19
C TRP A 649 2.02 20.49 13.51
N ILE A 650 2.12 21.22 14.62
CA ILE A 650 1.90 20.69 15.96
C ILE A 650 0.51 21.10 16.41
N THR A 651 -0.33 20.12 16.69
CA THR A 651 -1.74 20.34 17.02
C THR A 651 -2.16 19.66 18.30
N ARG A 652 -3.24 20.16 18.88
CA ARG A 652 -3.94 19.55 20.00
C ARG A 652 -5.33 19.15 19.55
N LEU A 653 -5.76 17.97 19.97
CA LEU A 653 -7.13 17.53 19.83
C LEU A 653 -7.91 17.86 21.11
N PRO A 654 -8.86 18.80 21.09
CA PRO A 654 -9.66 19.11 22.26
C PRO A 654 -10.51 17.91 22.71
N ALA A 655 -10.80 17.88 24.01
CA ALA A 655 -11.77 16.95 24.56
C ALA A 655 -13.14 17.15 23.89
N LEU A 656 -13.93 16.07 23.78
CA LEU A 656 -15.29 16.16 23.26
C LEU A 656 -16.15 16.93 24.26
N THR A 657 -16.54 18.17 23.94
CA THR A 657 -17.49 18.92 24.78
C THR A 657 -18.87 18.26 24.67
N PRO A 658 -19.52 17.86 25.78
CA PRO A 658 -20.88 17.34 25.72
C PRO A 658 -21.78 18.41 25.11
N LYS A 659 -22.53 18.07 24.05
CA LYS A 659 -23.64 18.95 23.63
C LYS A 659 -24.60 19.10 24.82
N PRO A 660 -25.09 20.32 25.13
CA PRO A 660 -26.16 20.47 26.09
C PRO A 660 -27.30 19.54 25.68
N SER A 661 -27.83 18.76 26.62
CA SER A 661 -29.04 17.98 26.40
C SER A 661 -30.17 18.94 26.06
N SER A 662 -30.56 19.01 24.79
CA SER A 662 -31.77 19.69 24.33
C SER A 662 -32.97 18.75 24.40
#